data_AF-A0A7V7KVC6-F1
#
_entry.id   AF-A0A7V7KVC6-F1
#
_cell.length_a   1.000
_cell.length_b   1.000
_cell.length_c   1.000
_cell.angle_alpha   90.00
_cell.angle_beta   90.00
_cell.angle_gamma   90.00
#
_symmetry.space_group_name_H-M   'P 1'
#
loop_
_entity.id
_entity.type
_entity.pdbx_description
1 polymer ?
#
loop_
_entity_poly.entity_id
_entity_poly.type
_entity_poly.pdbx_seq_one_letter_code
_entity_poly.pdbx_strand_id
1 'polypeptide(L)'
;MCIMWSEQSHLAVGVRTRVCGVVLGVLVALPAQAGFTPFSGPLLSASGVPPNVVMVFDNSSSMVINRIDGETRLDIARQTAKEVIGNNRHVNFGLFAFRDTEGRGDRRNAPGGKLLVEVGDISAQNSEGIDRFSSLNSQLDALRPSTRSSAYTYTPLAETYYEVTRYMRGMRAFYPQSSSAANREQFASPIQYRCQKNVGLIITDGLPTYDSEFPTAVSQDPDIDNPALAGAVNLPNWDGDTAGDSTGEQLSTEGSRFYLNDIAQFAYEIDLRNVQRHAIGNDAAGESWDDPAFPEQNLRTYALGFALDDERLAGVAKAGGGRYYTASDPEQLTGALNDVMREINATAGSGGGAVASAPALATGALYYRTQYNPLDWSGAIEALSLDGQGRAGTPVWSSDSTVTIDSAALYQTWRLPQDNRPGAVLALDNSTYTQLTEGQRRLLDEAAGTQSAQSLLDWSRGVDVSGYRVRARLMGDVINSSLALADAGTALVSRNITGYVDYLQSKRANMYSSLLAGANDGFLHVLAADTGEHRLAYLPASAHAALGARAATDFVQNGHVSGVDGGIAVGDAQLNDVWATLAVAGLGAGGRGLFALRLFDQVSGNAALGAEWEISPGTAGYSELGHSYGKPVFARLNGEWVVIAGNGYGGASGQPTLYVIRVSDGELLRSLAAGSADSVTGNGLSAPQVVTNYHGEVTAAYAGDLQGRVWKFDLAGERSDWAVAFDGAPLFTAELEAGVGQPISAQPVLVEHPQGGRLVIFGTGKFLEAADQRSTALQAVYAVWDRPGGAGSITAGTLQPQRITGESSVGSRRVRTVSQDRVNWSGTRGDGWYLPLIAADRPQGERVTGNLLIRGGRLLFNTGFVQAGGDPCLSQGAGWLMSMDVFSGGMPAVATLDGNDDGVVDSADTPQAGVSIDGGLPGDLVILEQPRILPADGSDGSDGSDGSHNPVGEPGAGSPAAPQRCDAATEFCPCDPAVDECACQPGEPDCRTIYCGQEYNLAVTTTSVDLVVGSGNCRFNRVMWRQLM
;
A
#
# COMPACT_ATOMS: atom_id res chain seq x y z
N MET A 1 29.72 35.33 12.79
CA MET A 1 30.74 36.18 13.45
C MET A 1 31.06 37.33 12.50
N CYS A 2 30.37 38.46 12.64
CA CYS A 2 30.65 39.68 11.87
C CYS A 2 31.61 40.57 12.66
N ILE A 3 32.72 40.97 12.04
CA ILE A 3 33.62 42.04 12.49
C ILE A 3 33.91 42.85 11.20
N MET A 4 33.20 43.95 10.98
CA MET A 4 33.55 45.35 11.32
C MET A 4 34.62 46.00 10.42
N TRP A 5 34.22 47.17 9.87
CA TRP A 5 35.02 48.33 9.42
C TRP A 5 35.82 48.18 8.12
N SER A 6 35.46 48.87 7.02
CA SER A 6 35.63 50.32 6.73
C SER A 6 36.99 50.64 6.11
N GLU A 7 37.04 50.98 4.81
CA GLU A 7 37.54 52.28 4.29
C GLU A 7 37.76 52.30 2.76
N GLN A 8 37.17 53.33 2.13
CA GLN A 8 37.64 54.14 0.99
C GLN A 8 38.22 53.46 -0.28
N SER A 9 37.52 53.59 -1.41
CA SER A 9 37.92 54.49 -2.52
C SER A 9 36.92 54.44 -3.70
N HIS A 10 36.72 55.62 -4.30
CA HIS A 10 35.80 55.91 -5.41
C HIS A 10 36.23 55.27 -6.74
N LEU A 11 35.28 54.70 -7.50
CA LEU A 11 35.01 54.98 -8.92
C LEU A 11 34.05 53.92 -9.54
N ALA A 12 33.23 54.38 -10.49
CA ALA A 12 32.29 53.63 -11.34
C ALA A 12 30.89 53.33 -10.76
N VAL A 13 30.12 54.42 -10.59
CA VAL A 13 28.65 54.41 -10.69
C VAL A 13 28.26 54.31 -12.17
N GLY A 14 27.37 53.37 -12.49
CA GLY A 14 26.66 53.33 -13.77
C GLY A 14 26.99 52.09 -14.60
N VAL A 15 26.20 51.03 -14.42
CA VAL A 15 25.93 49.86 -15.31
C VAL A 15 25.74 48.55 -14.50
N ARG A 16 26.10 48.49 -13.21
CA ARG A 16 25.89 47.29 -12.36
C ARG A 16 24.59 47.26 -11.53
N THR A 17 23.76 48.30 -11.56
CA THR A 17 22.56 48.38 -10.70
C THR A 17 21.26 47.88 -11.34
N ARG A 18 21.30 47.28 -12.54
CA ARG A 18 20.14 46.59 -13.14
C ARG A 18 20.34 45.11 -13.43
N VAL A 19 21.52 44.55 -13.12
CA VAL A 19 21.81 43.12 -13.26
C VAL A 19 21.99 42.43 -11.89
N CYS A 20 22.35 43.17 -10.83
CA CYS A 20 22.37 42.63 -9.46
C CYS A 20 21.00 42.61 -8.75
N GLY A 21 19.94 43.18 -9.34
CA GLY A 21 18.58 43.12 -8.80
C GLY A 21 17.76 41.92 -9.29
N VAL A 22 18.21 41.23 -10.34
CA VAL A 22 17.54 40.05 -10.92
C VAL A 22 18.30 38.75 -10.59
N VAL A 23 19.58 38.84 -10.24
CA VAL A 23 20.40 37.67 -9.86
C VAL A 23 20.47 37.45 -8.34
N LEU A 24 20.07 38.43 -7.51
CA LEU A 24 19.98 38.26 -6.04
C LEU A 24 18.61 37.71 -5.56
N GLY A 25 17.64 37.53 -6.48
CA GLY A 25 16.36 36.88 -6.20
C GLY A 25 16.35 35.36 -6.44
N VAL A 26 17.46 34.80 -6.95
CA VAL A 26 17.52 33.38 -7.39
C VAL A 26 18.55 32.55 -6.60
N LEU A 27 19.29 33.13 -5.65
CA LEU A 27 20.32 32.40 -4.87
C LEU A 27 20.33 32.68 -3.36
N VAL A 28 19.14 32.90 -2.76
CA VAL A 28 18.92 32.68 -1.32
C VAL A 28 17.67 31.80 -1.14
N ALA A 29 17.76 30.57 -1.65
CA ALA A 29 16.85 29.48 -1.33
C ALA A 29 17.66 28.27 -0.87
N LEU A 30 18.58 28.49 0.06
CA LEU A 30 19.07 27.45 0.96
C LEU A 30 19.37 28.10 2.32
N PRO A 31 18.41 28.13 3.25
CA PRO A 31 18.73 27.65 4.56
C PRO A 31 18.59 26.12 4.52
N ALA A 32 19.68 25.41 4.79
CA ALA A 32 19.55 24.10 5.42
C ALA A 32 18.84 24.33 6.77
N GLN A 33 17.52 24.25 6.76
CA GLN A 33 16.67 24.06 7.94
C GLN A 33 15.88 22.80 7.62
N ALA A 34 16.11 21.74 8.40
CA ALA A 34 15.47 20.45 8.22
C ALA A 34 13.96 20.63 8.40
N GLY A 35 13.23 20.78 7.29
CA GLY A 35 11.79 20.75 7.16
C GLY A 35 11.27 19.32 7.07
N PHE A 36 10.08 19.02 7.58
CA PHE A 36 9.38 17.75 7.30
C PHE A 36 9.34 17.53 5.78
N THR A 37 9.97 16.45 5.32
CA THR A 37 10.07 16.12 3.90
C THR A 37 9.40 14.78 3.67
N PRO A 38 8.17 14.76 3.11
CA PRO A 38 7.43 13.52 2.96
C PRO A 38 8.17 12.55 2.04
N PHE A 39 8.20 11.28 2.43
CA PHE A 39 8.59 10.20 1.54
C PHE A 39 7.47 9.95 0.53
N SER A 40 7.87 9.68 -0.71
CA SER A 40 6.94 9.41 -1.80
C SER A 40 7.25 8.03 -2.38
N GLY A 41 6.23 7.16 -2.38
CA GLY A 41 6.33 5.80 -2.90
C GLY A 41 6.09 4.73 -1.83
N PRO A 42 6.20 3.45 -2.21
CA PRO A 42 5.97 2.34 -1.31
C PRO A 42 7.16 2.21 -0.37
N LEU A 43 6.86 1.98 0.91
CA LEU A 43 7.90 1.93 1.94
C LEU A 43 8.88 0.79 1.70
N LEU A 44 8.45 -0.40 1.24
CA LEU A 44 9.31 -1.55 0.94
C LEU A 44 8.59 -2.58 0.04
N SER A 45 8.91 -2.66 -1.25
CA SER A 45 8.36 -3.71 -2.15
C SER A 45 9.32 -4.26 -3.18
N ALA A 46 10.61 -4.27 -2.87
CA ALA A 46 11.56 -5.06 -3.64
C ALA A 46 11.90 -6.32 -2.85
N SER A 47 11.82 -7.49 -3.49
CA SER A 47 12.55 -8.68 -3.03
C SER A 47 14.00 -8.27 -2.78
N GLY A 48 14.61 -8.81 -1.72
CA GLY A 48 16.03 -8.62 -1.45
C GLY A 48 16.94 -9.39 -2.42
N VAL A 49 16.37 -10.15 -3.37
CA VAL A 49 17.12 -10.97 -4.32
C VAL A 49 17.54 -10.16 -5.56
N PRO A 50 18.86 -10.08 -5.86
CA PRO A 50 19.35 -9.51 -7.11
C PRO A 50 18.79 -10.22 -8.35
N PRO A 51 18.32 -9.49 -9.37
CA PRO A 51 17.88 -10.09 -10.62
C PRO A 51 19.05 -10.67 -11.41
N ASN A 52 18.77 -11.69 -12.22
CA ASN A 52 19.70 -12.34 -13.15
C ASN A 52 19.49 -11.80 -14.56
N VAL A 53 20.57 -11.33 -15.20
CA VAL A 53 20.56 -10.84 -16.59
C VAL A 53 21.57 -11.61 -17.42
N VAL A 54 21.08 -12.35 -18.42
CA VAL A 54 21.92 -12.97 -19.45
C VAL A 54 21.90 -12.09 -20.68
N MET A 55 23.04 -11.52 -21.04
CA MET A 55 23.17 -10.77 -22.30
C MET A 55 23.52 -11.74 -23.43
N VAL A 56 22.75 -11.70 -24.51
CA VAL A 56 23.11 -12.30 -25.80
C VAL A 56 23.67 -11.22 -26.70
N PHE A 57 24.98 -11.27 -26.89
CA PHE A 57 25.71 -10.22 -27.58
C PHE A 57 26.07 -10.63 -29.00
N ASP A 58 25.50 -9.91 -29.97
CA ASP A 58 25.84 -10.09 -31.38
C ASP A 58 27.28 -9.68 -31.66
N ASN A 59 28.11 -10.66 -32.01
CA ASN A 59 29.49 -10.48 -32.44
C ASN A 59 29.68 -10.85 -33.92
N SER A 60 28.63 -10.76 -34.73
CA SER A 60 28.66 -11.01 -36.16
C SER A 60 29.46 -9.95 -36.93
N SER A 61 29.69 -10.19 -38.21
CA SER A 61 30.55 -9.32 -39.03
C SER A 61 29.87 -7.99 -39.37
N SER A 62 28.54 -7.91 -39.42
CA SER A 62 27.78 -6.65 -39.61
C SER A 62 28.11 -5.65 -38.51
N MET A 63 28.24 -6.12 -37.26
CA MET A 63 28.61 -5.30 -36.10
C MET A 63 30.00 -4.65 -36.24
N VAL A 64 30.90 -5.19 -37.05
CA VAL A 64 32.27 -4.65 -37.24
C VAL A 64 32.44 -3.92 -38.57
N ILE A 65 31.70 -4.32 -39.60
CA ILE A 65 31.76 -3.71 -40.93
C ILE A 65 31.02 -2.37 -40.93
N ASN A 66 29.91 -2.27 -40.21
CA ASN A 66 29.13 -1.04 -40.10
C ASN A 66 29.70 -0.13 -39.01
N ARG A 67 29.71 1.19 -39.28
CA ARG A 67 30.26 2.20 -38.39
C ARG A 67 29.28 3.33 -38.14
N ILE A 68 29.29 3.87 -36.92
CA ILE A 68 28.60 5.09 -36.51
C ILE A 68 29.68 6.03 -35.99
N ASP A 69 29.77 7.23 -36.56
CA ASP A 69 30.78 8.24 -36.19
C ASP A 69 32.24 7.76 -36.16
N GLY A 70 32.56 6.79 -37.03
CA GLY A 70 33.92 6.26 -37.18
C GLY A 70 34.24 5.07 -36.27
N GLU A 71 33.40 4.74 -35.29
CA GLU A 71 33.51 3.56 -34.44
C GLU A 71 32.66 2.40 -34.98
N THR A 72 33.08 1.15 -34.76
CA THR A 72 32.25 0.01 -35.18
C THR A 72 31.05 -0.16 -34.26
N ARG A 73 29.95 -0.71 -34.77
CA ARG A 73 28.77 -0.99 -33.93
C ARG A 73 29.12 -1.89 -32.73
N LEU A 74 30.03 -2.85 -32.92
CA LEU A 74 30.55 -3.71 -31.86
C LEU A 74 31.35 -2.92 -30.81
N ASP A 75 32.20 -1.96 -31.23
CA ASP A 75 32.95 -1.12 -30.28
C ASP A 75 32.00 -0.32 -29.40
N ILE A 76 31.01 0.34 -30.02
CA ILE A 76 29.98 1.13 -29.34
C ILE A 76 29.21 0.26 -28.35
N ALA A 77 28.65 -0.86 -28.83
CA ALA A 77 27.82 -1.72 -28.01
C ALA A 77 28.61 -2.28 -26.80
N ARG A 78 29.87 -2.68 -27.00
CA ARG A 78 30.72 -3.13 -25.89
C ARG A 78 30.95 -2.02 -24.88
N GLN A 79 31.27 -0.82 -25.33
CA GLN A 79 31.55 0.31 -24.44
C GLN A 79 30.31 0.69 -23.62
N THR A 80 29.15 0.78 -24.26
CA THR A 80 27.88 1.06 -23.57
C THR A 80 27.51 -0.06 -22.60
N ALA A 81 27.63 -1.33 -22.99
CA ALA A 81 27.33 -2.44 -22.09
C ALA A 81 28.22 -2.42 -20.83
N LYS A 82 29.53 -2.17 -20.98
CA LYS A 82 30.44 -2.03 -19.83
C LYS A 82 30.03 -0.89 -18.91
N GLU A 83 29.59 0.24 -19.46
CA GLU A 83 29.09 1.38 -18.69
C GLU A 83 27.83 1.03 -17.89
N VAL A 84 26.83 0.44 -18.55
CA VAL A 84 25.55 0.07 -17.90
C VAL A 84 25.76 -1.00 -16.84
N ILE A 85 26.56 -2.05 -17.11
CA ILE A 85 26.93 -3.07 -16.11
C ILE A 85 27.69 -2.41 -14.96
N GLY A 86 28.61 -1.49 -15.27
CA GLY A 86 29.38 -0.72 -14.28
C GLY A 86 28.50 0.13 -13.35
N ASN A 87 27.39 0.64 -13.85
CA ASN A 87 26.43 1.44 -13.10
C ASN A 87 25.38 0.61 -12.35
N ASN A 88 25.23 -0.68 -12.69
CA ASN A 88 24.23 -1.58 -12.13
C ASN A 88 24.86 -2.78 -11.42
N ARG A 89 25.87 -2.53 -10.56
CA ARG A 89 26.63 -3.57 -9.83
C ARG A 89 25.81 -4.35 -8.80
N HIS A 90 24.55 -3.99 -8.59
CA HIS A 90 23.57 -4.69 -7.74
C HIS A 90 22.76 -5.76 -8.50
N VAL A 91 22.98 -5.93 -9.80
CA VAL A 91 22.34 -6.92 -10.67
C VAL A 91 23.36 -8.01 -11.01
N ASN A 92 22.92 -9.27 -11.12
CA ASN A 92 23.78 -10.37 -11.57
C ASN A 92 23.84 -10.39 -13.09
N PHE A 93 25.04 -10.42 -13.68
CA PHE A 93 25.22 -10.41 -15.13
C PHE A 93 25.97 -11.64 -15.63
N GLY A 94 25.50 -12.17 -16.76
CA GLY A 94 26.18 -13.18 -17.57
C GLY A 94 26.23 -12.77 -19.04
N LEU A 95 27.08 -13.44 -19.81
CA LEU A 95 27.36 -13.09 -21.20
C LEU A 95 27.39 -14.33 -22.10
N PHE A 96 26.57 -14.32 -23.13
CA PHE A 96 26.62 -15.20 -24.29
C PHE A 96 27.07 -14.42 -25.53
N ALA A 97 27.76 -15.11 -26.43
CA ALA A 97 28.04 -14.63 -27.78
C ALA A 97 28.09 -15.82 -28.76
N PHE A 98 28.13 -15.54 -30.05
CA PHE A 98 28.09 -16.59 -31.07
C PHE A 98 29.39 -17.41 -31.10
N ARG A 99 29.26 -18.70 -31.41
CA ARG A 99 30.41 -19.59 -31.63
C ARG A 99 31.13 -19.26 -32.93
N ASP A 100 32.32 -19.85 -33.07
CA ASP A 100 33.08 -19.78 -34.31
C ASP A 100 32.33 -20.53 -35.42
N THR A 101 32.17 -19.91 -36.59
CA THR A 101 31.60 -20.58 -37.77
C THR A 101 32.50 -21.74 -38.20
N GLU A 102 31.90 -22.92 -38.40
CA GLU A 102 32.58 -24.14 -38.83
C GLU A 102 32.37 -24.35 -40.35
N GLY A 103 33.32 -25.00 -41.04
CA GLY A 103 33.20 -25.34 -42.47
C GLY A 103 33.67 -24.27 -43.47
N ARG A 104 33.44 -24.50 -44.77
CA ARG A 104 33.82 -23.61 -45.90
C ARG A 104 32.76 -23.63 -47.00
N GLY A 105 32.54 -22.50 -47.69
CA GLY A 105 31.58 -22.39 -48.80
C GLY A 105 30.14 -22.64 -48.35
N ASP A 106 29.42 -23.50 -49.07
CA ASP A 106 28.02 -23.89 -48.79
C ASP A 106 27.88 -24.90 -47.63
N ARG A 107 29.00 -25.39 -47.08
CA ARG A 107 29.02 -26.28 -45.89
C ARG A 107 29.30 -25.51 -44.60
N ARG A 108 29.07 -24.19 -44.59
CA ARG A 108 29.25 -23.39 -43.39
C ARG A 108 28.13 -23.66 -42.40
N ASN A 109 28.49 -23.82 -41.13
CA ASN A 109 27.55 -23.91 -40.02
C ASN A 109 27.91 -22.84 -38.98
N ALA A 110 26.91 -22.18 -38.39
CA ALA A 110 27.09 -21.22 -37.31
C ALA A 110 26.42 -21.82 -36.06
N PRO A 111 27.14 -22.67 -35.29
CA PRO A 111 26.52 -23.48 -34.25
C PRO A 111 26.19 -22.63 -33.02
N GLY A 112 25.04 -21.95 -33.03
CA GLY A 112 24.50 -21.14 -31.94
C GLY A 112 25.52 -20.35 -31.10
N GLY A 113 25.22 -20.28 -29.80
CA GLY A 113 25.94 -19.49 -28.81
C GLY A 113 26.87 -20.29 -27.91
N LYS A 114 27.76 -19.57 -27.22
CA LYS A 114 28.56 -20.07 -26.09
C LYS A 114 28.43 -19.12 -24.90
N LEU A 115 28.40 -19.71 -23.70
CA LEU A 115 28.55 -18.98 -22.45
C LEU A 115 30.01 -18.51 -22.34
N LEU A 116 30.20 -17.21 -22.15
CA LEU A 116 31.51 -16.59 -21.92
C LEU A 116 31.73 -16.26 -20.46
N VAL A 117 30.66 -15.81 -19.79
CA VAL A 117 30.66 -15.53 -18.35
C VAL A 117 29.33 -15.97 -17.77
N GLU A 118 29.38 -16.85 -16.78
CA GLU A 118 28.20 -17.26 -16.01
C GLU A 118 27.58 -16.05 -15.29
N VAL A 119 26.25 -16.03 -15.20
CA VAL A 119 25.52 -15.09 -14.36
C VAL A 119 25.94 -15.26 -12.91
N GLY A 120 26.26 -14.15 -12.25
CA GLY A 120 26.56 -14.13 -10.83
C GLY A 120 26.75 -12.70 -10.32
N ASP A 121 26.95 -12.59 -9.01
CA ASP A 121 27.22 -11.31 -8.35
C ASP A 121 28.43 -10.63 -8.97
N ILE A 122 28.29 -9.34 -9.24
CA ILE A 122 29.35 -8.48 -9.73
C ILE A 122 29.63 -7.33 -8.76
N SER A 123 29.11 -7.35 -7.54
CA SER A 123 29.23 -6.28 -6.55
C SER A 123 30.67 -5.82 -6.35
N ALA A 124 30.85 -4.51 -6.19
CA ALA A 124 32.15 -3.92 -5.82
C ALA A 124 32.51 -4.16 -4.33
N GLN A 125 31.60 -4.78 -3.56
CA GLN A 125 31.74 -4.96 -2.11
C GLN A 125 32.44 -6.27 -1.72
N ASN A 126 32.67 -7.18 -2.67
CA ASN A 126 33.37 -8.45 -2.41
C ASN A 126 34.31 -8.84 -3.56
N SER A 127 35.29 -9.70 -3.28
CA SER A 127 36.33 -10.07 -4.24
C SER A 127 35.80 -10.86 -5.44
N GLU A 128 34.84 -11.76 -5.22
CA GLU A 128 34.25 -12.57 -6.30
C GLU A 128 33.50 -11.70 -7.31
N GLY A 129 32.76 -10.71 -6.83
CA GLY A 129 32.05 -9.73 -7.65
C GLY A 129 32.99 -8.81 -8.42
N ILE A 130 34.11 -8.39 -7.81
CA ILE A 130 35.16 -7.62 -8.50
C ILE A 130 35.79 -8.46 -9.62
N ASP A 131 36.14 -9.72 -9.35
CA ASP A 131 36.75 -10.62 -10.32
C ASP A 131 35.79 -10.95 -11.47
N ARG A 132 34.51 -11.18 -11.15
CA ARG A 132 33.48 -11.45 -12.17
C ARG A 132 33.19 -10.24 -13.04
N PHE A 133 33.10 -9.04 -12.46
CA PHE A 133 32.99 -7.80 -13.23
C PHE A 133 34.20 -7.58 -14.16
N SER A 134 35.41 -7.85 -13.67
CA SER A 134 36.64 -7.79 -14.47
C SER A 134 36.60 -8.79 -15.63
N SER A 135 36.13 -10.01 -15.38
CA SER A 135 35.93 -11.05 -16.40
C SER A 135 34.92 -10.62 -17.46
N LEU A 136 33.75 -10.06 -17.08
CA LEU A 136 32.76 -9.52 -18.01
C LEU A 136 33.36 -8.47 -18.93
N ASN A 137 34.05 -7.47 -18.37
CA ASN A 137 34.69 -6.41 -19.15
C ASN A 137 35.74 -6.99 -20.10
N SER A 138 36.56 -7.92 -19.62
CA SER A 138 37.60 -8.56 -20.45
C SER A 138 37.00 -9.40 -21.59
N GLN A 139 35.91 -10.12 -21.35
CA GLN A 139 35.23 -10.91 -22.38
C GLN A 139 34.51 -10.01 -23.39
N LEU A 140 33.89 -8.92 -22.92
CA LEU A 140 33.31 -7.89 -23.80
C LEU A 140 34.40 -7.30 -24.69
N ASP A 141 35.52 -6.82 -24.15
CA ASP A 141 36.65 -6.29 -24.94
C ASP A 141 37.20 -7.32 -25.94
N ALA A 142 37.17 -8.59 -25.54
CA ALA A 142 37.54 -9.68 -26.41
C ALA A 142 36.49 -9.96 -27.49
N LEU A 143 35.23 -9.53 -27.45
CA LEU A 143 34.28 -9.89 -28.51
C LEU A 143 34.75 -9.44 -29.90
N ARG A 144 34.66 -10.37 -30.85
CA ARG A 144 35.13 -10.24 -32.23
C ARG A 144 34.42 -11.25 -33.14
N PRO A 145 34.19 -10.92 -34.43
CA PRO A 145 33.69 -11.87 -35.41
C PRO A 145 34.71 -12.98 -35.65
N SER A 146 34.22 -14.21 -35.74
CA SER A 146 35.05 -15.39 -36.00
C SER A 146 35.49 -15.50 -37.46
N THR A 147 36.64 -14.93 -37.79
CA THR A 147 37.18 -14.93 -39.17
C THR A 147 38.23 -16.02 -39.40
N ARG A 148 37.97 -17.26 -38.98
CA ARG A 148 38.95 -18.36 -39.17
C ARG A 148 39.23 -18.72 -40.64
N SER A 149 38.38 -18.31 -41.60
CA SER A 149 38.71 -18.38 -43.05
C SER A 149 37.82 -17.58 -44.03
N SER A 150 36.84 -16.78 -43.59
CA SER A 150 35.97 -15.97 -44.47
C SER A 150 35.80 -14.53 -43.98
N ALA A 151 35.44 -13.63 -44.91
CA ALA A 151 35.22 -12.20 -44.64
C ALA A 151 33.90 -11.89 -43.90
N TYR A 152 33.00 -12.86 -43.75
CA TYR A 152 31.69 -12.69 -43.12
C TYR A 152 31.36 -13.85 -42.17
N THR A 153 30.70 -13.52 -41.06
CA THR A 153 30.10 -14.41 -40.06
C THR A 153 28.58 -14.16 -39.97
N TYR A 154 27.87 -15.02 -39.26
CA TYR A 154 26.40 -15.07 -39.22
C TYR A 154 25.85 -14.78 -37.81
N THR A 155 24.53 -14.72 -37.71
CA THR A 155 23.74 -14.31 -36.54
C THR A 155 22.81 -15.45 -36.09
N PRO A 156 23.33 -16.56 -35.53
CA PRO A 156 22.53 -17.73 -35.12
C PRO A 156 21.78 -17.45 -33.80
N LEU A 157 20.86 -16.51 -33.85
CA LEU A 157 20.30 -15.84 -32.68
C LEU A 157 19.25 -16.70 -31.96
N ALA A 158 18.42 -17.44 -32.68
CA ALA A 158 17.43 -18.35 -32.10
C ALA A 158 18.10 -19.58 -31.46
N GLU A 159 19.12 -20.16 -32.11
CA GLU A 159 19.94 -21.23 -31.54
C GLU A 159 20.69 -20.74 -30.29
N THR A 160 21.24 -19.52 -30.35
CA THR A 160 21.91 -18.92 -29.18
C THR A 160 20.95 -18.69 -28.02
N TYR A 161 19.76 -18.14 -28.29
CA TYR A 161 18.78 -17.89 -27.25
C TYR A 161 18.23 -19.20 -26.67
N TYR A 162 18.08 -20.24 -27.49
CA TYR A 162 17.74 -21.58 -27.02
C TYR A 162 18.81 -22.12 -26.06
N GLU A 163 20.09 -21.91 -26.35
CA GLU A 163 21.19 -22.30 -25.45
C GLU A 163 21.15 -21.53 -24.11
N VAL A 164 20.68 -20.27 -24.10
CA VAL A 164 20.42 -19.50 -22.87
C VAL A 164 19.34 -20.20 -22.03
N THR A 165 18.24 -20.67 -22.63
CA THR A 165 17.20 -21.40 -21.86
C THR A 165 17.77 -22.64 -21.18
N ARG A 166 18.69 -23.35 -21.83
CA ARG A 166 19.33 -24.55 -21.26
C ARG A 166 20.29 -24.19 -20.13
N TYR A 167 21.02 -23.09 -20.27
CA TYR A 167 21.86 -22.55 -19.20
C TYR A 167 21.03 -22.19 -17.97
N MET A 168 19.92 -21.47 -18.15
CA MET A 168 19.03 -21.10 -17.05
C MET A 168 18.39 -22.30 -16.34
N ARG A 169 18.17 -23.40 -17.06
CA ARG A 169 17.70 -24.69 -16.49
C ARG A 169 18.80 -25.54 -15.87
N GLY A 170 20.08 -25.20 -16.07
CA GLY A 170 21.22 -26.02 -15.61
C GLY A 170 21.41 -27.31 -16.41
N MET A 171 21.01 -27.28 -17.69
CA MET A 171 21.10 -28.44 -18.58
C MET A 171 22.44 -28.49 -19.30
N ARG A 172 22.70 -29.62 -19.96
CA ARG A 172 23.85 -29.73 -20.86
C ARG A 172 23.62 -28.92 -22.13
N ALA A 173 24.63 -28.18 -22.56
CA ALA A 173 24.68 -27.45 -23.83
C ALA A 173 24.23 -28.31 -25.01
N PHE A 174 23.40 -27.74 -25.89
CA PHE A 174 22.97 -28.40 -27.11
C PHE A 174 23.99 -28.16 -28.25
N TYR A 175 24.71 -27.05 -28.27
CA TYR A 175 25.67 -26.76 -29.35
C TYR A 175 27.14 -26.91 -28.89
N PRO A 176 28.07 -27.20 -29.82
CA PRO A 176 27.84 -27.50 -31.23
C PRO A 176 27.42 -28.96 -31.46
N GLN A 177 26.58 -29.21 -32.48
CA GLN A 177 26.17 -30.57 -32.85
C GLN A 177 27.31 -31.40 -33.46
N SER A 178 28.40 -30.75 -33.89
CA SER A 178 29.63 -31.42 -34.29
C SER A 178 30.33 -32.17 -33.16
N SER A 179 30.00 -31.88 -31.89
CA SER A 179 30.47 -32.60 -30.71
C SER A 179 29.40 -33.54 -30.15
N SER A 180 29.78 -34.72 -29.65
CA SER A 180 28.85 -35.62 -28.97
C SER A 180 28.31 -34.96 -27.69
N ALA A 181 27.04 -35.22 -27.35
CA ALA A 181 26.38 -34.63 -26.17
C ALA A 181 27.23 -34.71 -24.89
N ALA A 182 27.83 -35.86 -24.57
CA ALA A 182 28.66 -36.04 -23.36
C ALA A 182 29.89 -35.10 -23.27
N ASN A 183 30.39 -34.60 -24.40
CA ASN A 183 31.52 -33.68 -24.46
C ASN A 183 31.11 -32.20 -24.48
N ARG A 184 29.80 -31.91 -24.58
CA ARG A 184 29.28 -30.55 -24.48
C ARG A 184 29.22 -30.13 -23.02
N GLU A 185 29.35 -28.83 -22.80
CA GLU A 185 29.39 -28.20 -21.48
C GLU A 185 28.14 -28.52 -20.65
N GLN A 186 28.33 -28.88 -19.38
CA GLN A 186 27.23 -29.02 -18.44
C GLN A 186 27.05 -27.67 -17.74
N PHE A 187 25.91 -27.00 -17.94
CA PHE A 187 25.65 -25.76 -17.26
C PHE A 187 25.22 -25.98 -15.81
N ALA A 188 25.57 -25.02 -14.96
CA ALA A 188 24.94 -24.81 -13.67
C ALA A 188 23.91 -23.69 -13.80
N SER A 189 22.67 -23.93 -13.36
CA SER A 189 21.65 -22.88 -13.35
C SER A 189 22.07 -21.74 -12.41
N PRO A 190 21.95 -20.48 -12.83
CA PRO A 190 22.19 -19.33 -11.96
C PRO A 190 20.97 -18.95 -11.12
N ILE A 191 19.82 -19.61 -11.29
CA ILE A 191 18.60 -19.30 -10.55
C ILE A 191 18.74 -19.89 -9.15
N GLN A 192 18.79 -19.03 -8.14
CA GLN A 192 19.04 -19.38 -6.75
C GLN A 192 17.78 -19.28 -5.89
N TYR A 193 16.84 -18.38 -6.21
CA TYR A 193 15.65 -18.15 -5.40
C TYR A 193 14.37 -18.20 -6.25
N ARG A 194 13.26 -18.67 -5.68
CA ARG A 194 11.98 -18.84 -6.39
C ARG A 194 11.33 -17.54 -6.88
N CYS A 195 11.64 -16.42 -6.23
CA CYS A 195 11.24 -15.07 -6.63
C CYS A 195 12.24 -14.36 -7.56
N GLN A 196 13.39 -14.98 -7.84
CA GLN A 196 14.48 -14.32 -8.54
C GLN A 196 14.06 -14.00 -9.97
N LYS A 197 14.07 -12.72 -10.32
CA LYS A 197 13.78 -12.31 -11.70
C LYS A 197 14.90 -12.76 -12.61
N ASN A 198 14.54 -13.37 -13.74
CA ASN A 198 15.48 -13.82 -14.74
C ASN A 198 15.17 -13.15 -16.07
N VAL A 199 16.19 -12.56 -16.69
CA VAL A 199 16.06 -11.79 -17.92
C VAL A 199 17.09 -12.22 -18.95
N GLY A 200 16.63 -12.44 -20.18
CA GLY A 200 17.50 -12.55 -21.36
C GLY A 200 17.43 -11.25 -22.17
N LEU A 201 18.59 -10.60 -22.34
CA LEU A 201 18.74 -9.34 -23.07
C LEU A 201 19.48 -9.58 -24.39
N ILE A 202 18.76 -9.47 -25.50
CA ILE A 202 19.30 -9.62 -26.84
C ILE A 202 19.77 -8.25 -27.35
N ILE A 203 21.03 -8.16 -27.78
CA ILE A 203 21.59 -6.96 -28.43
C ILE A 203 22.11 -7.38 -29.80
N THR A 204 21.46 -6.90 -30.87
CA THR A 204 21.77 -7.33 -32.25
C THR A 204 21.57 -6.21 -33.27
N ASP A 205 22.32 -6.25 -34.38
CA ASP A 205 22.13 -5.38 -35.54
C ASP A 205 21.57 -6.10 -36.77
N GLY A 206 21.13 -7.36 -36.60
CA GLY A 206 20.62 -8.19 -37.68
C GLY A 206 19.58 -9.22 -37.20
N LEU A 207 18.97 -9.88 -38.16
CA LEU A 207 17.99 -10.95 -37.89
C LEU A 207 18.66 -12.33 -37.87
N PRO A 208 18.00 -13.34 -37.26
CA PRO A 208 18.44 -14.74 -37.26
C PRO A 208 18.92 -15.23 -38.64
N THR A 209 20.08 -15.91 -38.66
CA THR A 209 20.65 -16.61 -39.82
C THR A 209 21.34 -17.88 -39.36
N TYR A 210 21.22 -18.95 -40.15
CA TYR A 210 21.70 -20.31 -39.84
C TYR A 210 21.02 -21.00 -38.65
N ASP A 211 19.89 -20.48 -38.18
CA ASP A 211 19.08 -21.10 -37.14
C ASP A 211 18.25 -22.29 -37.67
N SER A 212 18.77 -23.51 -37.54
CA SER A 212 18.14 -24.70 -38.14
C SER A 212 18.29 -25.99 -37.35
N GLU A 213 19.14 -26.04 -36.33
CA GLU A 213 19.37 -27.23 -35.52
C GLU A 213 18.69 -27.09 -34.15
N PHE A 214 17.52 -27.69 -33.95
CA PHE A 214 16.79 -27.68 -32.66
C PHE A 214 16.53 -29.12 -32.15
N PRO A 215 16.16 -29.30 -30.87
CA PRO A 215 15.76 -30.61 -30.36
C PRO A 215 14.58 -31.19 -31.15
N THR A 216 14.54 -32.52 -31.22
CA THR A 216 13.53 -33.29 -31.96
C THR A 216 12.93 -34.43 -31.14
N ALA A 217 13.33 -34.56 -29.87
CA ALA A 217 12.85 -35.60 -28.98
C ALA A 217 12.98 -35.20 -27.51
N VAL A 218 12.10 -35.75 -26.66
CA VAL A 218 12.08 -35.56 -25.19
C VAL A 218 13.42 -35.92 -24.53
N SER A 219 14.18 -36.86 -25.10
CA SER A 219 15.53 -37.20 -24.60
C SER A 219 16.57 -36.09 -24.81
N GLN A 220 16.29 -35.13 -25.70
CA GLN A 220 17.16 -33.98 -25.99
C GLN A 220 16.73 -32.75 -25.17
N ASP A 221 15.42 -32.55 -24.99
CA ASP A 221 14.85 -31.56 -24.09
C ASP A 221 13.54 -32.10 -23.45
N PRO A 222 13.44 -32.18 -22.12
CA PRO A 222 12.26 -32.73 -21.44
C PRO A 222 11.06 -31.78 -21.46
N ASP A 223 11.25 -30.49 -21.76
CA ASP A 223 10.20 -29.48 -21.82
C ASP A 223 9.74 -29.21 -23.26
N ILE A 224 10.17 -30.04 -24.22
CA ILE A 224 9.93 -29.87 -25.66
C ILE A 224 8.44 -29.90 -26.08
N ASP A 225 7.58 -30.42 -25.22
CA ASP A 225 6.14 -30.56 -25.43
C ASP A 225 5.40 -29.36 -24.84
N ASN A 226 4.67 -28.62 -25.67
CA ASN A 226 3.77 -27.56 -25.22
C ASN A 226 2.40 -28.17 -24.85
N PRO A 227 2.00 -28.20 -23.56
CA PRO A 227 0.74 -28.80 -23.14
C PRO A 227 -0.50 -28.08 -23.68
N ALA A 228 -0.36 -26.84 -24.18
CA ALA A 228 -1.44 -26.08 -24.79
C ALA A 228 -1.74 -26.48 -26.24
N LEU A 229 -0.86 -27.25 -26.89
CA LEU A 229 -0.97 -27.64 -28.29
C LEU A 229 -1.22 -29.15 -28.44
N ALA A 230 -1.92 -29.51 -29.52
CA ALA A 230 -2.12 -30.92 -29.87
C ALA A 230 -0.86 -31.47 -30.57
N GLY A 231 -0.36 -32.62 -30.10
CA GLY A 231 0.84 -33.27 -30.65
C GLY A 231 1.87 -33.56 -29.56
N ALA A 232 3.06 -33.96 -29.98
CA ALA A 232 4.26 -34.05 -29.14
C ALA A 232 5.43 -33.46 -29.94
N VAL A 233 6.41 -32.88 -29.25
CA VAL A 233 7.59 -32.17 -29.78
C VAL A 233 7.18 -30.91 -30.54
N ASN A 234 6.94 -29.83 -29.80
CA ASN A 234 6.54 -28.54 -30.36
C ASN A 234 7.75 -27.66 -30.71
N LEU A 235 8.86 -27.71 -29.96
CA LEU A 235 10.05 -26.95 -30.36
C LEU A 235 10.57 -27.38 -31.75
N PRO A 236 11.00 -26.43 -32.61
CA PRO A 236 11.13 -25.01 -32.31
C PRO A 236 9.89 -24.14 -32.54
N ASN A 237 8.78 -24.67 -33.08
CA ASN A 237 7.52 -23.93 -33.29
C ASN A 237 6.64 -24.07 -32.03
N TRP A 238 6.90 -23.23 -31.05
CA TRP A 238 6.33 -23.35 -29.72
C TRP A 238 4.86 -22.90 -29.66
N ASP A 239 4.48 -21.90 -30.47
CA ASP A 239 3.14 -21.32 -30.48
C ASP A 239 2.16 -22.01 -31.46
N GLY A 240 2.66 -22.90 -32.32
CA GLY A 240 1.91 -23.60 -33.34
C GLY A 240 1.66 -22.79 -34.61
N ASP A 241 2.11 -21.53 -34.68
CA ASP A 241 2.00 -20.68 -35.86
C ASP A 241 3.22 -20.88 -36.77
N THR A 242 2.96 -21.27 -38.02
CA THR A 242 4.04 -21.47 -39.01
C THR A 242 4.35 -20.20 -39.81
N ALA A 243 3.60 -19.12 -39.59
CA ALA A 243 3.72 -17.88 -40.32
C ALA A 243 4.95 -17.08 -39.86
N GLY A 244 5.97 -17.02 -40.71
CA GLY A 244 7.20 -16.25 -40.44
C GLY A 244 8.39 -17.12 -40.00
N ASP A 245 8.14 -18.34 -39.55
CA ASP A 245 9.17 -19.32 -39.16
C ASP A 245 10.16 -19.65 -40.26
N SER A 246 9.68 -19.74 -41.50
CA SER A 246 10.47 -20.17 -42.64
C SER A 246 10.01 -19.50 -43.92
N THR A 247 10.89 -18.73 -44.55
CA THR A 247 10.63 -18.14 -45.88
C THR A 247 10.96 -19.10 -47.03
N GLY A 248 11.66 -20.20 -46.75
CA GLY A 248 12.16 -21.14 -47.77
C GLY A 248 13.43 -20.68 -48.48
N GLU A 249 13.98 -19.52 -48.09
CA GLU A 249 15.24 -18.99 -48.61
C GLU A 249 16.46 -19.70 -48.01
N GLN A 250 17.66 -19.34 -48.49
CA GLN A 250 18.91 -19.88 -47.94
C GLN A 250 19.08 -19.45 -46.49
N LEU A 251 19.65 -20.33 -45.66
CA LEU A 251 19.89 -20.08 -44.23
C LEU A 251 20.77 -18.84 -43.95
N SER A 252 21.56 -18.39 -44.91
CA SER A 252 22.34 -17.15 -44.82
C SER A 252 21.52 -15.87 -45.02
N THR A 253 20.28 -15.98 -45.48
CA THR A 253 19.40 -14.82 -45.63
C THR A 253 18.78 -14.47 -44.28
N GLU A 254 18.87 -13.20 -43.91
CA GLU A 254 18.34 -12.65 -42.67
C GLU A 254 16.85 -12.95 -42.49
N GLY A 255 16.51 -13.60 -41.37
CA GLY A 255 15.14 -13.98 -41.04
C GLY A 255 14.56 -15.10 -41.91
N SER A 256 15.39 -15.85 -42.66
CA SER A 256 14.93 -17.02 -43.43
C SER A 256 14.43 -18.18 -42.57
N ARG A 257 14.92 -18.24 -41.33
CA ARG A 257 14.45 -19.09 -40.24
C ARG A 257 14.28 -18.23 -39.00
N PHE A 258 13.05 -17.93 -38.61
CA PHE A 258 12.76 -17.01 -37.51
C PHE A 258 11.94 -17.72 -36.42
N TYR A 259 12.60 -18.57 -35.64
CA TYR A 259 12.00 -19.20 -34.45
C TYR A 259 12.29 -18.42 -33.16
N LEU A 260 12.87 -17.22 -33.27
CA LEU A 260 13.36 -16.51 -32.08
C LEU A 260 12.21 -16.10 -31.14
N ASN A 261 11.04 -15.77 -31.70
CA ASN A 261 9.82 -15.49 -30.93
C ASN A 261 9.32 -16.75 -30.22
N ASP A 262 9.32 -17.90 -30.88
CA ASP A 262 8.94 -19.18 -30.28
C ASP A 262 9.85 -19.56 -29.12
N ILE A 263 11.17 -19.43 -29.30
CA ILE A 263 12.14 -19.74 -28.25
C ILE A 263 12.01 -18.75 -27.08
N ALA A 264 11.73 -17.47 -27.36
CA ALA A 264 11.45 -16.48 -26.32
C ALA A 264 10.16 -16.80 -25.54
N GLN A 265 9.10 -17.23 -26.24
CA GLN A 265 7.86 -17.67 -25.63
C GLN A 265 8.05 -18.94 -24.80
N PHE A 266 8.75 -19.94 -25.35
CA PHE A 266 9.15 -21.14 -24.63
C PHE A 266 9.88 -20.79 -23.32
N ALA A 267 10.84 -19.88 -23.37
CA ALA A 267 11.58 -19.45 -22.17
C ALA A 267 10.71 -18.74 -21.12
N TYR A 268 9.63 -18.09 -21.57
CA TYR A 268 8.69 -17.37 -20.73
C TYR A 268 7.59 -18.25 -20.13
N GLU A 269 7.13 -19.27 -20.86
CA GLU A 269 6.00 -20.12 -20.47
C GLU A 269 6.41 -21.36 -19.66
N ILE A 270 7.66 -21.82 -19.78
CA ILE A 270 8.12 -22.94 -18.98
C ILE A 270 8.58 -22.49 -17.59
N ASP A 271 8.33 -23.34 -16.61
CA ASP A 271 9.02 -23.25 -15.32
C ASP A 271 10.44 -23.83 -15.44
N LEU A 272 11.44 -22.94 -15.43
CA LEU A 272 12.86 -23.30 -15.58
C LEU A 272 13.39 -24.10 -14.39
N ARG A 273 12.66 -24.14 -13.27
CA ARG A 273 13.02 -24.84 -12.02
C ARG A 273 11.96 -25.88 -11.62
N ASN A 274 11.31 -26.50 -12.61
CA ASN A 274 10.32 -27.54 -12.36
C ASN A 274 10.93 -28.78 -11.68
N VAL A 275 10.60 -29.01 -10.40
CA VAL A 275 11.21 -30.08 -9.59
C VAL A 275 10.79 -31.48 -10.07
N GLN A 276 9.59 -31.60 -10.65
CA GLN A 276 9.07 -32.87 -11.16
C GLN A 276 9.80 -33.32 -12.43
N ARG A 277 10.23 -32.38 -13.26
CA ARG A 277 10.91 -32.66 -14.54
C ARG A 277 12.43 -32.69 -14.43
N HIS A 278 13.02 -31.85 -13.58
CA HIS A 278 14.48 -31.65 -13.54
C HIS A 278 15.17 -32.25 -12.31
N ALA A 279 14.43 -32.87 -11.38
CA ALA A 279 14.95 -33.50 -10.16
C ALA A 279 15.87 -32.60 -9.33
N ILE A 280 15.44 -31.35 -9.10
CA ILE A 280 16.19 -30.34 -8.33
C ILE A 280 15.68 -30.27 -6.88
N GLY A 281 16.56 -29.87 -5.94
CA GLY A 281 16.21 -29.63 -4.54
C GLY A 281 15.62 -28.23 -4.32
N ASN A 282 15.49 -27.81 -3.05
CA ASN A 282 14.95 -26.50 -2.66
C ASN A 282 15.78 -25.30 -3.17
N ASP A 283 15.21 -24.11 -3.09
CA ASP A 283 15.88 -22.85 -3.39
C ASP A 283 16.96 -22.51 -2.32
N ALA A 284 17.73 -21.45 -2.55
CA ALA A 284 18.81 -21.03 -1.67
C ALA A 284 18.34 -20.48 -0.31
N ALA A 285 17.05 -20.14 -0.18
CA ALA A 285 16.42 -19.81 1.10
C ALA A 285 15.96 -21.08 1.86
N GLY A 286 16.01 -22.25 1.22
CA GLY A 286 15.58 -23.53 1.78
C GLY A 286 14.12 -23.87 1.49
N GLU A 287 13.44 -23.11 0.64
CA GLU A 287 12.03 -23.24 0.31
C GLU A 287 11.81 -24.01 -1.01
N SER A 288 10.61 -24.55 -1.20
CA SER A 288 10.26 -25.29 -2.43
C SER A 288 10.21 -24.37 -3.65
N TRP A 289 10.65 -24.84 -4.82
CA TRP A 289 10.45 -24.14 -6.09
C TRP A 289 8.98 -24.15 -6.52
N ASP A 290 8.24 -25.22 -6.19
CA ASP A 290 6.79 -25.34 -6.45
C ASP A 290 5.93 -24.57 -5.41
N ASP A 291 6.44 -23.46 -4.85
CA ASP A 291 5.68 -22.59 -3.93
C ASP A 291 4.50 -21.94 -4.68
N PRO A 292 3.24 -22.07 -4.21
CA PRO A 292 2.09 -21.46 -4.87
C PRO A 292 2.19 -19.93 -5.05
N ALA A 293 2.99 -19.23 -4.23
CA ALA A 293 3.24 -17.80 -4.37
C ALA A 293 4.21 -17.46 -5.53
N PHE A 294 4.99 -18.44 -5.99
CA PHE A 294 5.98 -18.31 -7.05
C PHE A 294 5.89 -19.51 -8.01
N PRO A 295 4.75 -19.65 -8.73
CA PRO A 295 4.41 -20.89 -9.43
C PRO A 295 5.34 -21.21 -10.61
N GLU A 296 6.03 -20.22 -11.17
CA GLU A 296 6.90 -20.39 -12.33
C GLU A 296 8.17 -19.53 -12.19
N GLN A 297 9.34 -20.13 -12.40
CA GLN A 297 10.59 -19.40 -12.58
C GLN A 297 10.87 -19.25 -14.07
N ASN A 298 10.32 -18.22 -14.70
CA ASN A 298 10.46 -17.98 -16.13
C ASN A 298 11.60 -17.01 -16.50
N LEU A 299 11.90 -16.90 -17.80
CA LEU A 299 12.86 -15.97 -18.38
C LEU A 299 12.13 -14.91 -19.21
N ARG A 300 12.18 -13.65 -18.79
CA ARG A 300 11.65 -12.53 -19.59
C ARG A 300 12.64 -12.08 -20.65
N THR A 301 12.17 -11.81 -21.86
CA THR A 301 13.00 -11.46 -23.01
C THR A 301 12.91 -9.98 -23.36
N TYR A 302 14.04 -9.28 -23.31
CA TYR A 302 14.18 -7.95 -23.90
C TYR A 302 15.00 -8.05 -25.18
N ALA A 303 14.58 -7.33 -26.20
CA ALA A 303 15.30 -7.24 -27.46
C ALA A 303 15.70 -5.79 -27.74
N LEU A 304 16.94 -5.59 -28.16
CA LEU A 304 17.47 -4.31 -28.56
C LEU A 304 18.03 -4.41 -29.98
N GLY A 305 17.36 -3.74 -30.91
CA GLY A 305 17.83 -3.56 -32.27
C GLY A 305 18.79 -2.37 -32.36
N PHE A 306 20.07 -2.62 -32.62
CA PHE A 306 21.08 -1.56 -32.72
C PHE A 306 21.28 -1.17 -34.19
N ALA A 307 20.83 0.04 -34.51
CA ALA A 307 20.64 0.57 -35.86
C ALA A 307 19.82 -0.40 -36.74
N LEU A 308 18.83 -1.04 -36.10
CA LEU A 308 17.86 -1.96 -36.64
C LEU A 308 16.52 -1.75 -35.91
N ASP A 309 15.45 -1.51 -36.67
CA ASP A 309 14.07 -1.47 -36.19
C ASP A 309 13.28 -2.49 -37.02
N ASP A 310 12.87 -3.61 -36.41
CA ASP A 310 12.17 -4.70 -37.09
C ASP A 310 11.03 -5.25 -36.22
N GLU A 311 9.83 -5.32 -36.80
CA GLU A 311 8.61 -5.78 -36.13
C GLU A 311 8.74 -7.21 -35.60
N ARG A 312 9.55 -8.07 -36.23
CA ARG A 312 9.77 -9.43 -35.74
C ARG A 312 10.54 -9.43 -34.43
N LEU A 313 11.53 -8.56 -34.24
CA LEU A 313 12.22 -8.39 -32.95
C LEU A 313 11.29 -7.80 -31.89
N ALA A 314 10.35 -6.94 -32.28
CA ALA A 314 9.26 -6.51 -31.40
C ALA A 314 8.38 -7.70 -30.98
N GLY A 315 8.06 -8.59 -31.92
CA GLY A 315 7.37 -9.85 -31.69
C GLY A 315 8.10 -10.76 -30.69
N VAL A 316 9.43 -10.88 -30.80
CA VAL A 316 10.27 -11.65 -29.86
C VAL A 316 10.12 -11.15 -28.43
N ALA A 317 10.30 -9.84 -28.22
CA ALA A 317 10.19 -9.26 -26.88
C ALA A 317 8.78 -9.44 -26.32
N LYS A 318 7.74 -9.25 -27.15
CA LYS A 318 6.35 -9.47 -26.77
C LYS A 318 6.07 -10.92 -26.37
N ALA A 319 6.52 -11.88 -27.17
CA ALA A 319 6.33 -13.31 -26.94
C ALA A 319 7.05 -13.77 -25.65
N GLY A 320 8.23 -13.21 -25.37
CA GLY A 320 8.97 -13.45 -24.14
C GLY A 320 8.60 -12.53 -22.95
N GLY A 321 7.47 -11.82 -23.01
CA GLY A 321 6.96 -11.01 -21.88
C GLY A 321 7.80 -9.79 -21.49
N GLY A 322 8.64 -9.26 -22.39
CA GLY A 322 9.44 -8.05 -22.20
C GLY A 322 9.16 -6.98 -23.26
N ARG A 323 10.13 -6.07 -23.47
CA ARG A 323 10.00 -4.92 -24.39
C ARG A 323 11.10 -4.86 -25.43
N TYR A 324 10.74 -4.28 -26.56
CA TYR A 324 11.65 -4.02 -27.66
C TYR A 324 12.13 -2.57 -27.62
N TYR A 325 13.44 -2.40 -27.75
CA TYR A 325 14.09 -1.12 -27.83
C TYR A 325 14.86 -1.00 -29.15
N THR A 326 14.96 0.22 -29.64
CA THR A 326 15.77 0.56 -30.80
C THR A 326 16.76 1.64 -30.41
N ALA A 327 17.98 1.55 -30.90
CA ALA A 327 18.97 2.60 -30.72
C ALA A 327 19.75 2.79 -32.01
N SER A 328 19.97 4.03 -32.44
CA SER A 328 20.71 4.31 -33.69
C SER A 328 22.11 4.88 -33.46
N ASP A 329 22.43 5.23 -32.21
CA ASP A 329 23.68 5.86 -31.79
C ASP A 329 24.06 5.43 -30.35
N PRO A 330 25.29 5.74 -29.87
CA PRO A 330 25.73 5.34 -28.53
C PRO A 330 24.85 5.89 -27.40
N GLU A 331 24.32 7.11 -27.52
CA GLU A 331 23.54 7.76 -26.46
C GLU A 331 22.17 7.07 -26.31
N GLN A 332 21.49 6.81 -27.43
CA GLN A 332 20.25 6.05 -27.45
C GLN A 332 20.46 4.61 -26.94
N LEU A 333 21.59 3.99 -27.26
CA LEU A 333 21.91 2.65 -26.79
C LEU A 333 22.09 2.62 -25.27
N THR A 334 22.77 3.62 -24.70
CA THR A 334 22.93 3.79 -23.25
C THR A 334 21.57 4.02 -22.59
N GLY A 335 20.73 4.88 -23.17
CA GLY A 335 19.37 5.13 -22.68
C GLY A 335 18.51 3.85 -22.64
N ALA A 336 18.44 3.14 -23.76
CA ALA A 336 17.67 1.90 -23.89
C ALA A 336 18.13 0.82 -22.89
N LEU A 337 19.43 0.61 -22.73
CA LEU A 337 19.96 -0.36 -21.78
C LEU A 337 19.71 0.03 -20.32
N ASN A 338 19.76 1.34 -19.98
CA ASN A 338 19.39 1.81 -18.65
C ASN A 338 17.88 1.67 -18.36
N ASP A 339 17.03 1.81 -19.38
CA ASP A 339 15.59 1.55 -19.26
C ASP A 339 15.31 0.07 -18.99
N VAL A 340 15.98 -0.83 -19.73
CA VAL A 340 15.93 -2.27 -19.45
C VAL A 340 16.34 -2.56 -18.00
N MET A 341 17.46 -2.01 -17.50
CA MET A 341 17.89 -2.24 -16.12
C MET A 341 16.89 -1.71 -15.08
N ARG A 342 16.15 -0.64 -15.37
CA ARG A 342 15.11 -0.15 -14.47
C ARG A 342 13.92 -1.10 -14.42
N GLU A 343 13.45 -1.56 -15.58
CA GLU A 343 12.31 -2.48 -15.66
C GLU A 343 12.62 -3.82 -14.97
N ILE A 344 13.85 -4.32 -15.12
CA ILE A 344 14.33 -5.52 -14.42
C ILE A 344 14.21 -5.37 -12.89
N ASN A 345 14.43 -4.18 -12.35
CA ASN A 345 14.42 -3.93 -10.91
C ASN A 345 13.02 -3.69 -10.30
N ALA A 346 11.95 -3.54 -11.09
CA ALA A 346 10.61 -3.15 -10.61
C ALA A 346 9.69 -4.35 -10.22
N THR A 347 9.05 -4.35 -9.03
CA THR A 347 8.15 -5.44 -8.54
C THR A 347 6.77 -4.91 -8.09
N ALA A 348 5.68 -5.34 -8.72
CA ALA A 348 4.30 -4.95 -8.35
C ALA A 348 3.92 -5.44 -6.93
N GLY A 349 3.13 -4.65 -6.20
CA GLY A 349 2.79 -4.90 -4.80
C GLY A 349 1.39 -4.42 -4.42
N SER A 350 0.93 -4.79 -3.21
CA SER A 350 -0.29 -4.23 -2.62
C SER A 350 0.01 -2.90 -1.95
N GLY A 351 -0.78 -1.88 -2.24
CA GLY A 351 -0.58 -0.51 -1.75
C GLY A 351 -1.16 -0.24 -0.37
N GLY A 352 -1.28 -1.24 0.51
CA GLY A 352 -1.66 -1.08 1.92
C GLY A 352 -3.12 -0.66 2.20
N GLY A 353 -3.89 -0.22 1.21
CA GLY A 353 -5.30 0.17 1.36
C GLY A 353 -6.25 -1.01 1.21
N ALA A 354 -7.08 -1.27 2.21
CA ALA A 354 -8.10 -2.30 2.18
C ALA A 354 -9.35 -1.95 3.00
N VAL A 355 -10.52 -2.42 2.57
CA VAL A 355 -11.79 -2.27 3.29
C VAL A 355 -12.74 -3.42 2.94
N ALA A 356 -13.60 -3.82 3.87
CA ALA A 356 -14.67 -4.80 3.60
C ALA A 356 -16.02 -4.11 3.38
N SER A 357 -16.86 -4.73 2.57
CA SER A 357 -18.22 -4.25 2.24
C SER A 357 -19.20 -4.23 3.43
N ALA A 358 -18.92 -4.98 4.50
CA ALA A 358 -19.79 -5.10 5.67
C ALA A 358 -18.96 -5.34 6.94
N PRO A 359 -19.50 -5.02 8.14
CA PRO A 359 -18.83 -5.30 9.42
C PRO A 359 -18.94 -6.76 9.86
N ALA A 360 -19.83 -7.54 9.24
CA ALA A 360 -20.03 -8.96 9.51
C ALA A 360 -19.82 -9.78 8.25
N LEU A 361 -19.27 -10.99 8.41
CA LEU A 361 -19.12 -11.95 7.33
C LEU A 361 -20.49 -12.51 6.96
N ALA A 362 -20.91 -12.27 5.73
CA ALA A 362 -22.18 -12.74 5.19
C ALA A 362 -22.00 -13.23 3.76
N THR A 363 -22.94 -14.05 3.28
CA THR A 363 -22.96 -14.47 1.87
C THR A 363 -22.99 -13.24 0.96
N GLY A 364 -22.03 -13.15 0.04
CA GLY A 364 -21.89 -12.00 -0.88
C GLY A 364 -21.07 -10.85 -0.33
N ALA A 365 -20.45 -10.98 0.85
CA ALA A 365 -19.48 -10.00 1.33
C ALA A 365 -18.28 -9.90 0.39
N LEU A 366 -17.90 -8.67 0.05
CA LEU A 366 -16.72 -8.31 -0.73
C LEU A 366 -15.62 -7.73 0.15
N TYR A 367 -14.38 -7.99 -0.25
CA TYR A 367 -13.16 -7.38 0.25
C TYR A 367 -12.52 -6.56 -0.87
N TYR A 368 -12.25 -5.29 -0.60
CA TYR A 368 -11.66 -4.36 -1.55
C TYR A 368 -10.21 -4.11 -1.18
N ARG A 369 -9.30 -4.14 -2.17
CA ARG A 369 -7.87 -3.87 -1.98
C ARG A 369 -7.31 -2.96 -3.05
N THR A 370 -6.25 -2.23 -2.70
CA THR A 370 -5.45 -1.45 -3.65
C THR A 370 -4.17 -2.19 -4.07
N GLN A 371 -3.77 -1.94 -5.31
CA GLN A 371 -2.54 -2.46 -5.91
C GLN A 371 -1.75 -1.34 -6.59
N TYR A 372 -0.46 -1.58 -6.80
CA TYR A 372 0.39 -0.73 -7.62
C TYR A 372 1.43 -1.52 -8.42
N ASN A 373 1.86 -0.93 -9.53
CA ASN A 373 2.91 -1.45 -10.39
C ASN A 373 4.06 -0.45 -10.51
N PRO A 374 5.25 -0.69 -9.94
CA PRO A 374 6.36 0.26 -10.01
C PRO A 374 7.03 0.34 -11.39
N LEU A 375 6.62 -0.46 -12.38
CA LEU A 375 7.08 -0.29 -13.77
C LEU A 375 6.59 1.01 -14.39
N ASP A 376 5.37 1.42 -14.05
CA ASP A 376 4.72 2.60 -14.62
C ASP A 376 3.97 3.45 -13.59
N TRP A 377 4.04 3.04 -12.32
CA TRP A 377 3.35 3.62 -11.17
C TRP A 377 1.83 3.73 -11.39
N SER A 378 1.27 2.75 -12.10
CA SER A 378 -0.18 2.56 -12.21
C SER A 378 -0.73 1.85 -10.97
N GLY A 379 -2.01 2.09 -10.69
CA GLY A 379 -2.73 1.46 -9.60
C GLY A 379 -4.01 0.77 -10.04
N ALA A 380 -4.50 -0.10 -9.18
CA ALA A 380 -5.80 -0.73 -9.33
C ALA A 380 -6.52 -0.89 -7.99
N ILE A 381 -7.85 -0.85 -8.03
CA ILE A 381 -8.74 -1.32 -6.97
C ILE A 381 -9.40 -2.60 -7.47
N GLU A 382 -9.33 -3.64 -6.66
CA GLU A 382 -10.04 -4.90 -6.91
C GLU A 382 -11.07 -5.15 -5.82
N ALA A 383 -12.25 -5.62 -6.23
CA ALA A 383 -13.19 -6.28 -5.33
C ALA A 383 -13.01 -7.78 -5.42
N LEU A 384 -12.83 -8.46 -4.29
CA LEU A 384 -12.71 -9.90 -4.19
C LEU A 384 -13.90 -10.45 -3.40
N SER A 385 -14.36 -11.63 -3.78
CA SER A 385 -15.33 -12.37 -2.97
C SER A 385 -14.70 -12.82 -1.65
N LEU A 386 -15.49 -12.88 -0.58
CA LEU A 386 -15.10 -13.53 0.68
C LEU A 386 -15.81 -14.88 0.82
N ASP A 387 -15.08 -15.92 1.20
CA ASP A 387 -15.66 -17.22 1.53
C ASP A 387 -16.28 -17.25 2.95
N GLY A 388 -16.88 -18.38 3.34
CA GLY A 388 -17.51 -18.55 4.65
C GLY A 388 -16.55 -18.51 5.84
N GLN A 389 -15.23 -18.48 5.60
CA GLN A 389 -14.18 -18.29 6.60
C GLN A 389 -13.55 -16.89 6.52
N GLY A 390 -14.00 -16.03 5.61
CA GLY A 390 -13.49 -14.67 5.43
C GLY A 390 -12.21 -14.60 4.60
N ARG A 391 -11.85 -15.64 3.84
CA ARG A 391 -10.71 -15.62 2.92
C ARG A 391 -11.11 -14.99 1.59
N ALA A 392 -10.21 -14.17 1.03
CA ALA A 392 -10.40 -13.54 -0.27
C ALA A 392 -10.27 -14.56 -1.41
N GLY A 393 -11.29 -14.64 -2.27
CA GLY A 393 -11.37 -15.49 -3.45
C GLY A 393 -11.04 -14.75 -4.74
N THR A 394 -11.76 -15.06 -5.82
CA THR A 394 -11.51 -14.48 -7.14
C THR A 394 -11.96 -13.00 -7.22
N PRO A 395 -11.29 -12.16 -8.03
CA PRO A 395 -11.76 -10.81 -8.33
C PRO A 395 -13.15 -10.84 -8.97
N VAL A 396 -14.04 -9.99 -8.46
CA VAL A 396 -15.39 -9.73 -8.98
C VAL A 396 -15.34 -8.62 -10.03
N TRP A 397 -14.57 -7.57 -9.76
CA TRP A 397 -14.29 -6.49 -10.70
C TRP A 397 -12.93 -5.85 -10.37
N SER A 398 -12.35 -5.15 -11.35
CA SER A 398 -11.12 -4.37 -11.19
C SER A 398 -11.23 -3.02 -11.89
N SER A 399 -10.70 -1.97 -11.25
CA SER A 399 -10.65 -0.62 -11.82
C SER A 399 -9.88 -0.54 -13.14
N ASP A 400 -8.98 -1.49 -13.40
CA ASP A 400 -8.30 -1.64 -14.70
C ASP A 400 -9.27 -1.77 -15.88
N SER A 401 -10.46 -2.34 -15.61
CA SER A 401 -11.51 -2.55 -16.60
C SER A 401 -12.63 -1.50 -16.53
N THR A 402 -12.78 -0.80 -15.42
CA THR A 402 -13.93 0.11 -15.18
C THR A 402 -13.54 1.60 -15.19
N VAL A 403 -12.27 1.93 -14.98
CA VAL A 403 -11.73 3.29 -15.11
C VAL A 403 -11.10 3.44 -16.49
N THR A 404 -11.93 3.88 -17.45
CA THR A 404 -11.55 4.03 -18.86
C THR A 404 -11.79 5.48 -19.33
N ILE A 405 -11.16 5.85 -20.45
CA ILE A 405 -11.27 7.20 -21.01
C ILE A 405 -12.71 7.52 -21.48
N ASP A 406 -13.47 6.49 -21.82
CA ASP A 406 -14.86 6.58 -22.27
C ASP A 406 -15.86 6.50 -21.10
N SER A 407 -15.38 6.45 -19.84
CA SER A 407 -16.26 6.43 -18.68
C SER A 407 -17.11 7.71 -18.59
N ALA A 408 -18.35 7.58 -18.13
CA ALA A 408 -19.26 8.70 -17.91
C ALA A 408 -18.94 9.49 -16.62
N ALA A 409 -17.75 9.31 -16.05
CA ALA A 409 -17.34 9.92 -14.80
C ALA A 409 -17.28 11.45 -14.91
N LEU A 410 -17.67 12.12 -13.83
CA LEU A 410 -17.44 13.55 -13.70
C LEU A 410 -15.95 13.79 -13.46
N TYR A 411 -15.32 14.63 -14.28
CA TYR A 411 -13.97 15.12 -13.99
C TYR A 411 -14.07 16.57 -13.50
N GLN A 412 -13.53 16.85 -12.32
CA GLN A 412 -13.65 18.15 -11.67
C GLN A 412 -12.31 18.65 -11.12
N THR A 413 -12.18 19.97 -11.00
CA THR A 413 -11.09 20.66 -10.31
C THR A 413 -11.59 21.90 -9.58
N TRP A 414 -10.79 22.44 -8.66
CA TRP A 414 -11.08 23.70 -7.98
C TRP A 414 -10.43 24.92 -8.63
N ARG A 415 -11.22 25.99 -8.77
CA ARG A 415 -10.70 27.35 -8.98
C ARG A 415 -10.47 28.01 -7.63
N LEU A 416 -9.26 28.48 -7.38
CA LEU A 416 -8.94 29.25 -6.19
C LEU A 416 -9.69 30.59 -6.14
N PRO A 417 -10.00 31.13 -4.95
CA PRO A 417 -10.57 32.47 -4.83
C PRO A 417 -9.59 33.54 -5.35
N GLN A 418 -10.09 34.56 -6.05
CA GLN A 418 -9.29 35.67 -6.59
C GLN A 418 -10.15 36.95 -6.69
N ASP A 419 -9.62 38.11 -6.30
CA ASP A 419 -10.23 39.44 -6.52
C ASP A 419 -11.72 39.54 -6.12
N ASN A 420 -12.06 39.14 -4.89
CA ASN A 420 -13.44 39.05 -4.36
C ASN A 420 -14.36 38.06 -5.07
N ARG A 421 -13.83 37.22 -5.97
CA ARG A 421 -14.53 36.10 -6.57
C ARG A 421 -14.28 34.86 -5.70
N PRO A 422 -15.32 34.20 -5.17
CA PRO A 422 -15.14 33.00 -4.37
C PRO A 422 -14.58 31.86 -5.23
N GLY A 423 -13.93 30.91 -4.54
CA GLY A 423 -13.55 29.64 -5.15
C GLY A 423 -14.77 28.89 -5.65
N ALA A 424 -14.59 28.04 -6.64
CA ALA A 424 -15.68 27.24 -7.18
C ALA A 424 -15.16 25.95 -7.83
N VAL A 425 -16.03 24.94 -7.86
CA VAL A 425 -15.84 23.75 -8.68
C VAL A 425 -15.90 24.12 -10.16
N LEU A 426 -15.01 23.52 -10.94
CA LEU A 426 -14.99 23.58 -12.39
C LEU A 426 -15.04 22.16 -12.94
N ALA A 427 -15.72 21.98 -14.07
CA ALA A 427 -15.49 20.81 -14.90
C ALA A 427 -14.03 20.82 -15.35
N LEU A 428 -13.40 19.65 -15.38
CA LEU A 428 -12.08 19.41 -15.95
C LEU A 428 -12.30 18.94 -17.41
N ASP A 429 -12.22 19.88 -18.34
CA ASP A 429 -12.50 19.75 -19.76
C ASP A 429 -11.71 20.81 -20.57
N ASN A 430 -12.05 20.98 -21.84
CA ASN A 430 -11.35 21.89 -22.75
C ASN A 430 -11.55 23.38 -22.44
N SER A 431 -12.47 23.71 -21.51
CA SER A 431 -12.73 25.08 -21.07
C SER A 431 -12.01 25.45 -19.77
N THR A 432 -11.53 24.44 -19.00
CA THR A 432 -11.02 24.61 -17.64
C THR A 432 -9.93 25.66 -17.54
N TYR A 433 -8.90 25.57 -18.39
CA TYR A 433 -7.73 26.44 -18.30
C TYR A 433 -8.09 27.93 -18.32
N THR A 434 -9.06 28.31 -19.16
CA THR A 434 -9.51 29.71 -19.28
C THR A 434 -10.28 30.21 -18.06
N GLN A 435 -10.88 29.30 -17.28
CA GLN A 435 -11.67 29.62 -16.09
C GLN A 435 -10.83 29.67 -14.81
N LEU A 436 -9.61 29.13 -14.81
CA LEU A 436 -8.70 29.15 -13.67
C LEU A 436 -8.23 30.58 -13.31
N THR A 437 -7.68 30.74 -12.12
CA THR A 437 -7.03 32.00 -11.72
C THR A 437 -5.74 32.21 -12.52
N GLU A 438 -5.24 33.46 -12.56
CA GLU A 438 -3.96 33.73 -13.23
C GLU A 438 -2.79 32.96 -12.58
N GLY A 439 -2.80 32.84 -11.24
CA GLY A 439 -1.80 32.06 -10.52
C GLY A 439 -1.83 30.58 -10.90
N GLN A 440 -3.02 29.98 -10.96
CA GLN A 440 -3.17 28.57 -11.37
C GLN A 440 -2.76 28.33 -12.83
N ARG A 441 -3.11 29.25 -13.74
CA ARG A 441 -2.65 29.16 -15.14
C ARG A 441 -1.14 29.19 -15.22
N ARG A 442 -0.48 30.13 -14.53
CA ARG A 442 0.99 30.21 -14.49
C ARG A 442 1.64 28.93 -13.97
N LEU A 443 1.09 28.32 -12.91
CA LEU A 443 1.58 27.05 -12.38
C LEU A 443 1.43 25.90 -13.39
N LEU A 444 0.31 25.83 -14.09
CA LEU A 444 0.07 24.80 -15.11
C LEU A 444 0.92 25.02 -16.37
N ASP A 445 1.13 26.27 -16.79
CA ASP A 445 2.00 26.61 -17.91
C ASP A 445 3.46 26.22 -17.60
N GLU A 446 3.91 26.48 -16.36
CA GLU A 446 5.23 26.05 -15.89
C GLU A 446 5.34 24.52 -15.84
N ALA A 447 4.33 23.84 -15.28
CA ALA A 447 4.31 22.38 -15.20
C ALA A 447 4.23 21.71 -16.60
N ALA A 448 3.56 22.34 -17.57
CA ALA A 448 3.45 21.80 -18.92
C ALA A 448 4.75 21.91 -19.73
N GLY A 449 5.66 22.83 -19.33
CA GLY A 449 6.94 23.02 -19.99
C GLY A 449 6.79 23.50 -21.44
N THR A 450 7.19 22.66 -22.39
CA THR A 450 7.09 22.97 -23.83
C THR A 450 5.71 22.70 -24.42
N GLN A 451 4.86 21.96 -23.69
CA GLN A 451 3.49 21.63 -24.09
C GLN A 451 2.51 22.71 -23.61
N SER A 452 1.26 22.66 -24.10
CA SER A 452 0.22 23.55 -23.58
C SER A 452 -0.33 23.05 -22.25
N ALA A 453 -0.70 23.97 -21.34
CA ALA A 453 -1.37 23.62 -20.10
C ALA A 453 -2.69 22.86 -20.32
N GLN A 454 -3.43 23.15 -21.39
CA GLN A 454 -4.63 22.38 -21.73
C GLN A 454 -4.27 20.93 -22.08
N SER A 455 -3.20 20.70 -22.83
CA SER A 455 -2.71 19.36 -23.14
C SER A 455 -2.32 18.59 -21.88
N LEU A 456 -1.77 19.26 -20.85
CA LEU A 456 -1.47 18.64 -19.55
C LEU A 456 -2.75 18.21 -18.81
N LEU A 457 -3.80 19.04 -18.85
CA LEU A 457 -5.11 18.72 -18.26
C LEU A 457 -5.84 17.62 -19.06
N ASP A 458 -5.66 17.55 -20.37
CA ASP A 458 -6.20 16.48 -21.20
C ASP A 458 -5.48 15.16 -20.89
N TRP A 459 -4.13 15.21 -20.81
CA TRP A 459 -3.33 14.08 -20.40
C TRP A 459 -3.74 13.56 -19.04
N SER A 460 -3.96 14.41 -18.03
CA SER A 460 -4.33 13.98 -16.67
C SER A 460 -5.67 13.23 -16.63
N ARG A 461 -6.61 13.53 -17.53
CA ARG A 461 -7.88 12.80 -17.68
C ARG A 461 -7.76 11.43 -18.35
N GLY A 462 -6.64 11.16 -19.01
CA GLY A 462 -6.36 9.89 -19.68
C GLY A 462 -6.30 9.99 -21.19
N VAL A 463 -6.33 11.20 -21.75
CA VAL A 463 -6.16 11.40 -23.19
C VAL A 463 -4.68 11.19 -23.54
N ASP A 464 -4.40 10.36 -24.54
CA ASP A 464 -3.05 10.22 -25.07
C ASP A 464 -2.62 11.52 -25.77
N VAL A 465 -1.56 12.13 -25.27
CA VAL A 465 -1.01 13.39 -25.76
C VAL A 465 0.47 13.18 -26.09
N SER A 466 0.84 13.47 -27.33
CA SER A 466 2.23 13.35 -27.80
C SER A 466 3.18 14.21 -26.96
N GLY A 467 4.25 13.59 -26.47
CA GLY A 467 5.27 14.23 -25.63
C GLY A 467 5.01 14.16 -24.13
N TYR A 468 3.95 13.46 -23.70
CA TYR A 468 3.78 12.96 -22.34
C TYR A 468 3.85 11.43 -22.33
N ARG A 469 4.00 10.84 -21.14
CA ARG A 469 4.00 9.37 -20.99
C ARG A 469 2.65 8.77 -21.39
N VAL A 470 2.68 7.62 -22.03
CA VAL A 470 1.49 6.82 -22.34
C VAL A 470 1.05 6.07 -21.09
N ARG A 471 -0.27 5.96 -20.86
CA ARG A 471 -0.85 5.25 -19.72
C ARG A 471 -1.61 4.02 -20.17
N ALA A 472 -1.07 2.83 -19.92
CA ALA A 472 -1.76 1.55 -20.16
C ALA A 472 -2.92 1.30 -19.18
N ARG A 473 -2.84 1.93 -18.00
CA ARG A 473 -3.86 1.98 -16.95
C ARG A 473 -4.03 3.43 -16.52
N LEU A 474 -5.28 3.86 -16.38
CA LEU A 474 -5.59 5.28 -16.16
C LEU A 474 -5.47 5.67 -14.69
N MET A 475 -5.82 4.77 -13.78
CA MET A 475 -5.74 5.04 -12.35
C MET A 475 -4.27 5.01 -11.89
N GLY A 476 -3.87 6.04 -11.17
CA GLY A 476 -2.59 6.08 -10.48
C GLY A 476 -2.52 5.09 -9.32
N ASP A 477 -1.31 4.79 -8.84
CA ASP A 477 -1.13 3.96 -7.64
C ASP A 477 -1.74 4.56 -6.37
N VAL A 478 -2.14 3.67 -5.46
CA VAL A 478 -2.73 4.00 -4.15
C VAL A 478 -1.91 3.29 -3.08
N ILE A 479 -0.90 3.97 -2.55
CA ILE A 479 0.14 3.37 -1.69
C ILE A 479 0.01 3.74 -0.20
N ASN A 480 -0.23 5.01 0.16
CA ASN A 480 -0.45 5.39 1.56
C ASN A 480 -1.86 5.93 1.83
N SER A 481 -2.62 6.30 0.79
CA SER A 481 -4.01 6.69 0.94
C SER A 481 -4.86 5.51 1.44
N SER A 482 -5.78 5.81 2.36
CA SER A 482 -6.78 4.84 2.81
C SER A 482 -7.82 4.59 1.72
N LEU A 483 -8.26 3.34 1.54
CA LEU A 483 -9.46 3.03 0.77
C LEU A 483 -10.70 3.19 1.68
N ALA A 484 -11.57 4.17 1.38
CA ALA A 484 -12.75 4.45 2.19
C ALA A 484 -14.03 3.95 1.52
N LEU A 485 -14.91 3.32 2.31
CA LEU A 485 -16.25 2.92 1.87
C LEU A 485 -17.28 3.91 2.41
N ALA A 486 -17.98 4.60 1.51
CA ALA A 486 -19.18 5.36 1.81
C ALA A 486 -20.40 4.46 1.59
N ASP A 487 -20.82 3.78 2.65
CA ASP A 487 -21.95 2.85 2.60
C ASP A 487 -23.31 3.55 2.80
N ALA A 488 -24.28 3.23 1.92
CA ALA A 488 -25.65 3.75 1.98
C ALA A 488 -26.42 3.27 3.23
N GLY A 489 -26.06 2.10 3.77
CA GLY A 489 -26.65 1.47 4.95
C GLY A 489 -26.29 2.11 6.28
N THR A 490 -25.11 2.72 6.33
CA THR A 490 -24.41 3.07 7.57
C THR A 490 -24.89 4.40 8.14
N ALA A 491 -25.23 4.37 9.43
CA ALA A 491 -25.49 5.56 10.22
C ALA A 491 -24.16 6.13 10.71
N LEU A 492 -23.84 7.37 10.32
CA LEU A 492 -22.58 8.05 10.64
C LEU A 492 -22.72 9.08 11.77
N VAL A 493 -23.96 9.40 12.17
CA VAL A 493 -24.25 10.30 13.30
C VAL A 493 -25.35 9.72 14.19
N SER A 494 -25.57 10.34 15.36
CA SER A 494 -26.57 9.90 16.32
C SER A 494 -27.99 9.92 15.74
N ARG A 495 -28.72 8.81 15.89
CA ARG A 495 -30.14 8.67 15.50
C ARG A 495 -31.08 9.58 16.28
N ASN A 496 -30.62 10.17 17.38
CA ASN A 496 -31.39 11.10 18.18
C ASN A 496 -31.43 12.52 17.59
N ILE A 497 -30.61 12.82 16.57
CA ILE A 497 -30.65 14.11 15.89
C ILE A 497 -31.93 14.19 15.03
N THR A 498 -32.71 15.24 15.24
CA THR A 498 -33.97 15.49 14.54
C THR A 498 -33.81 15.39 13.02
N GLY A 499 -34.67 14.60 12.37
CA GLY A 499 -34.69 14.40 10.91
C GLY A 499 -33.64 13.42 10.37
N TYR A 500 -32.67 12.97 11.17
CA TYR A 500 -31.61 12.10 10.68
C TYR A 500 -32.11 10.68 10.32
N VAL A 501 -33.09 10.14 11.06
CA VAL A 501 -33.65 8.82 10.77
C VAL A 501 -34.33 8.79 9.40
N ASP A 502 -35.07 9.84 9.05
CA ASP A 502 -35.74 9.96 7.75
C ASP A 502 -34.70 10.10 6.62
N TYR A 503 -33.66 10.90 6.85
CA TYR A 503 -32.55 11.02 5.93
C TYR A 503 -31.85 9.67 5.70
N LEU A 504 -31.54 8.92 6.77
CA LEU A 504 -30.88 7.62 6.66
C LEU A 504 -31.74 6.60 5.88
N GLN A 505 -33.06 6.65 6.02
CA GLN A 505 -33.96 5.84 5.19
C GLN A 505 -33.89 6.24 3.71
N SER A 506 -33.87 7.55 3.43
CA SER A 506 -33.69 8.06 2.06
C SER A 506 -32.33 7.68 1.47
N LYS A 507 -31.25 7.82 2.24
CA LYS A 507 -29.88 7.42 1.88
C LYS A 507 -29.83 5.93 1.53
N ARG A 508 -30.38 5.06 2.38
CA ARG A 508 -30.43 3.60 2.15
C ARG A 508 -31.14 3.20 0.86
N ALA A 509 -32.20 3.91 0.51
CA ALA A 509 -33.00 3.58 -0.67
C ALA A 509 -32.40 4.11 -1.98
N ASN A 510 -31.63 5.20 -1.92
CA ASN A 510 -31.30 5.98 -3.11
C ASN A 510 -29.80 6.22 -3.33
N MET A 511 -28.96 6.19 -2.30
CA MET A 511 -27.52 6.46 -2.45
C MET A 511 -26.80 5.24 -3.03
N TYR A 512 -25.90 5.47 -4.00
CA TYR A 512 -24.94 4.43 -4.40
C TYR A 512 -23.81 4.32 -3.38
N SER A 513 -23.62 3.14 -2.79
CA SER A 513 -22.43 2.86 -1.97
C SER A 513 -21.17 3.04 -2.83
N SER A 514 -20.17 3.75 -2.32
CA SER A 514 -19.01 4.17 -3.11
C SER A 514 -17.69 3.89 -2.42
N LEU A 515 -16.69 3.51 -3.20
CA LEU A 515 -15.29 3.46 -2.79
C LEU A 515 -14.61 4.76 -3.16
N LEU A 516 -13.84 5.31 -2.23
CA LEU A 516 -13.06 6.51 -2.40
C LEU A 516 -11.58 6.18 -2.23
N ALA A 517 -10.76 6.58 -3.20
CA ALA A 517 -9.32 6.36 -3.18
C ALA A 517 -8.58 7.58 -3.73
N GLY A 518 -7.62 8.08 -2.96
CA GLY A 518 -6.65 9.03 -3.47
C GLY A 518 -5.53 8.30 -4.19
N ALA A 519 -5.19 8.75 -5.40
CA ALA A 519 -4.20 8.11 -6.26
C ALA A 519 -3.06 9.06 -6.62
N ASN A 520 -1.93 8.47 -7.05
CA ASN A 520 -0.73 9.20 -7.45
C ASN A 520 -0.84 9.92 -8.80
N ASP A 521 -1.93 9.75 -9.54
CA ASP A 521 -2.24 10.58 -10.70
C ASP A 521 -2.71 11.98 -10.27
N GLY A 522 -2.91 12.19 -8.97
CA GLY A 522 -3.31 13.46 -8.36
C GLY A 522 -4.81 13.56 -8.11
N PHE A 523 -5.59 12.53 -8.45
CA PHE A 523 -7.03 12.54 -8.26
C PHE A 523 -7.45 11.86 -6.96
N LEU A 524 -8.60 12.29 -6.43
CA LEU A 524 -9.46 11.41 -5.65
C LEU A 524 -10.51 10.79 -6.57
N HIS A 525 -10.54 9.47 -6.64
CA HIS A 525 -11.53 8.71 -7.40
C HIS A 525 -12.70 8.29 -6.52
N VAL A 526 -13.91 8.32 -7.07
CA VAL A 526 -15.13 7.75 -6.50
C VAL A 526 -15.65 6.69 -7.47
N LEU A 527 -15.70 5.44 -7.01
CA LEU A 527 -16.20 4.29 -7.77
C LEU A 527 -17.42 3.71 -7.08
N ALA A 528 -18.40 3.20 -7.83
CA ALA A 528 -19.48 2.41 -7.26
C ALA A 528 -18.91 1.12 -6.63
N ALA A 529 -19.27 0.83 -5.38
CA ALA A 529 -18.66 -0.27 -4.63
C ALA A 529 -19.02 -1.67 -5.16
N ASP A 530 -20.17 -1.80 -5.80
CA ASP A 530 -20.71 -3.06 -6.32
C ASP A 530 -20.17 -3.40 -7.73
N THR A 531 -20.03 -2.41 -8.60
CA THR A 531 -19.66 -2.60 -10.01
C THR A 531 -18.28 -2.10 -10.38
N GLY A 532 -17.66 -1.26 -9.54
CA GLY A 532 -16.45 -0.53 -9.89
C GLY A 532 -16.67 0.63 -10.87
N GLU A 533 -17.93 0.97 -11.22
CA GLU A 533 -18.24 2.07 -12.14
C GLU A 533 -17.60 3.38 -11.66
N HIS A 534 -16.78 4.02 -12.51
CA HIS A 534 -16.13 5.28 -12.20
C HIS A 534 -17.14 6.44 -12.26
N ARG A 535 -17.36 7.13 -11.13
CA ARG A 535 -18.39 8.16 -10.99
C ARG A 535 -17.84 9.59 -10.95
N LEU A 536 -16.72 9.79 -10.26
CA LEU A 536 -16.05 11.09 -10.12
C LEU A 536 -14.54 10.90 -10.03
N ALA A 537 -13.80 11.77 -10.71
CA ALA A 537 -12.39 12.03 -10.49
C ALA A 537 -12.21 13.53 -10.16
N TYR A 538 -11.77 13.81 -8.93
CA TYR A 538 -11.54 15.18 -8.47
C TYR A 538 -10.04 15.48 -8.38
N LEU A 539 -9.59 16.51 -9.11
CA LEU A 539 -8.21 17.00 -9.10
C LEU A 539 -8.09 18.26 -8.23
N PRO A 540 -7.48 18.16 -7.02
CA PRO A 540 -7.26 19.32 -6.18
C PRO A 540 -6.37 20.36 -6.86
N ALA A 541 -6.61 21.65 -6.62
CA ALA A 541 -5.78 22.73 -7.14
C ALA A 541 -4.32 22.62 -6.65
N SER A 542 -4.11 22.12 -5.42
CA SER A 542 -2.77 21.86 -4.89
C SER A 542 -1.95 20.83 -5.70
N ALA A 543 -2.59 19.99 -6.53
CA ALA A 543 -1.90 19.02 -7.37
C ALA A 543 -1.40 19.60 -8.71
N HIS A 544 -1.89 20.77 -9.13
CA HIS A 544 -1.62 21.36 -10.46
C HIS A 544 -0.12 21.50 -10.77
N ALA A 545 0.68 21.93 -9.80
CA ALA A 545 2.13 22.13 -10.00
C ALA A 545 2.89 20.82 -10.23
N ALA A 546 2.42 19.71 -9.66
CA ALA A 546 3.08 18.41 -9.77
C ALA A 546 2.65 17.61 -11.02
N LEU A 547 1.61 18.04 -11.73
CA LEU A 547 1.08 17.31 -12.90
C LEU A 547 2.13 17.11 -13.98
N GLY A 548 2.99 18.11 -14.22
CA GLY A 548 4.06 18.02 -15.21
C GLY A 548 5.03 16.87 -14.93
N ALA A 549 5.47 16.73 -13.68
CA ALA A 549 6.33 15.63 -13.25
C ALA A 549 5.64 14.27 -13.44
N ARG A 550 4.34 14.18 -13.17
CA ARG A 550 3.55 12.95 -13.40
C ARG A 550 3.38 12.63 -14.88
N ALA A 551 3.30 13.65 -15.73
CA ALA A 551 3.10 13.51 -17.17
C ALA A 551 4.39 13.22 -17.94
N ALA A 552 5.53 13.48 -17.32
CA ALA A 552 6.83 13.36 -17.95
C ALA A 552 7.09 11.94 -18.45
N THR A 553 7.70 11.82 -19.63
CA THR A 553 8.08 10.53 -20.23
C THR A 553 9.10 9.78 -19.39
N ASP A 554 9.83 10.50 -18.54
CA ASP A 554 10.84 10.02 -17.60
C ASP A 554 10.29 9.85 -16.16
N PHE A 555 8.98 9.90 -15.94
CA PHE A 555 8.36 9.81 -14.60
C PHE A 555 8.90 8.62 -13.78
N VAL A 556 9.07 7.46 -14.42
CA VAL A 556 9.61 6.26 -13.77
C VAL A 556 11.10 6.40 -13.44
N GLN A 557 11.90 7.11 -14.26
CA GLN A 557 13.32 7.43 -13.99
C GLN A 557 13.46 8.32 -12.74
N ASN A 558 12.60 9.34 -12.63
CA ASN A 558 12.75 10.43 -11.67
C ASN A 558 12.16 10.16 -10.28
N GLY A 559 11.63 8.96 -10.07
CA GLY A 559 11.07 8.50 -8.80
C GLY A 559 9.58 8.79 -8.67
N HIS A 560 8.94 8.07 -7.75
CA HIS A 560 7.51 8.19 -7.49
C HIS A 560 7.14 9.58 -6.95
N VAL A 561 6.04 10.16 -7.44
CA VAL A 561 5.46 11.40 -6.89
C VAL A 561 4.07 11.08 -6.34
N SER A 562 3.86 11.28 -5.05
CA SER A 562 2.59 10.98 -4.38
C SER A 562 1.52 11.99 -4.81
N GLY A 563 0.26 11.56 -4.93
CA GLY A 563 -0.87 12.40 -5.34
C GLY A 563 -1.79 12.73 -4.16
N VAL A 564 -3.05 12.34 -4.24
CA VAL A 564 -3.91 12.41 -3.05
C VAL A 564 -3.56 11.22 -2.16
N ASP A 565 -2.87 11.47 -1.05
CA ASP A 565 -2.28 10.41 -0.21
C ASP A 565 -2.72 10.50 1.26
N GLY A 566 -3.65 11.41 1.57
CA GLY A 566 -4.17 11.58 2.94
C GLY A 566 -5.33 10.64 3.26
N GLY A 567 -5.61 10.49 4.55
CA GLY A 567 -6.77 9.76 5.04
C GLY A 567 -8.09 10.40 4.62
N ILE A 568 -9.06 9.56 4.24
CA ILE A 568 -10.39 9.98 3.79
C ILE A 568 -11.40 9.74 4.92
N ALA A 569 -12.09 10.80 5.32
CA ALA A 569 -13.20 10.72 6.27
C ALA A 569 -14.53 10.79 5.51
N VAL A 570 -15.47 9.91 5.84
CA VAL A 570 -16.85 9.95 5.32
C VAL A 570 -17.79 10.28 6.48
N GLY A 571 -18.70 11.22 6.29
CA GLY A 571 -19.63 11.68 7.32
C GLY A 571 -20.96 12.14 6.77
N ASP A 572 -21.99 12.09 7.60
CA ASP A 572 -23.29 12.74 7.31
C ASP A 572 -23.36 14.06 8.08
N ALA A 573 -23.80 15.12 7.41
CA ALA A 573 -23.95 16.45 8.00
C ALA A 573 -25.07 17.25 7.30
N GLN A 574 -25.55 18.32 7.93
CA GLN A 574 -26.49 19.23 7.27
C GLN A 574 -25.75 20.41 6.63
N LEU A 575 -26.05 20.63 5.35
CA LEU A 575 -25.63 21.78 4.57
C LEU A 575 -26.84 22.69 4.37
N ASN A 576 -26.90 23.82 5.08
CA ASN A 576 -28.06 24.72 5.04
C ASN A 576 -29.38 23.97 5.29
N ASP A 577 -29.44 23.21 6.40
CA ASP A 577 -30.55 22.33 6.79
C ASP A 577 -30.84 21.13 5.88
N VAL A 578 -30.03 20.92 4.83
CA VAL A 578 -30.13 19.78 3.92
C VAL A 578 -29.15 18.68 4.32
N TRP A 579 -29.65 17.49 4.70
CA TRP A 579 -28.77 16.36 4.99
C TRP A 579 -28.02 15.88 3.75
N ALA A 580 -26.72 15.66 3.91
CA ALA A 580 -25.81 15.20 2.88
C ALA A 580 -24.78 14.21 3.46
N THR A 581 -24.34 13.27 2.61
CA THR A 581 -23.18 12.41 2.86
C THR A 581 -22.00 13.03 2.13
N LEU A 582 -20.93 13.27 2.88
CA LEU A 582 -19.76 14.01 2.45
C LEU A 582 -18.50 13.18 2.69
N ALA A 583 -17.46 13.48 1.93
CA ALA A 583 -16.11 13.02 2.18
C ALA A 583 -15.17 14.22 2.34
N VAL A 584 -14.24 14.16 3.30
CA VAL A 584 -13.17 15.15 3.44
C VAL A 584 -11.84 14.40 3.45
N ALA A 585 -10.88 14.87 2.67
CA ALA A 585 -9.58 14.27 2.56
C ALA A 585 -8.45 15.31 2.54
N GLY A 586 -7.29 14.90 3.04
CA GLY A 586 -6.03 15.59 2.85
C GLY A 586 -5.23 15.01 1.68
N LEU A 587 -4.12 15.67 1.34
CA LEU A 587 -3.24 15.22 0.25
C LEU A 587 -2.05 14.37 0.74
N GLY A 588 -1.83 14.22 2.05
CA GLY A 588 -0.69 13.45 2.58
C GLY A 588 0.64 13.89 1.99
N ALA A 589 1.42 12.93 1.47
CA ALA A 589 2.72 13.20 0.85
C ALA A 589 2.63 14.05 -0.43
N GLY A 590 1.52 14.00 -1.18
CA GLY A 590 1.45 14.65 -2.48
C GLY A 590 1.09 16.14 -2.46
N GLY A 591 0.81 16.71 -1.29
CA GLY A 591 0.64 18.16 -1.17
C GLY A 591 0.09 18.62 0.17
N ARG A 592 -0.13 19.93 0.26
CA ARG A 592 -0.71 20.59 1.43
C ARG A 592 -2.09 21.10 1.07
N GLY A 593 -3.10 20.65 1.80
CA GLY A 593 -4.48 21.04 1.57
C GLY A 593 -5.48 20.05 2.16
N LEU A 594 -6.72 20.52 2.23
CA LEU A 594 -7.91 19.74 2.57
C LEU A 594 -9.00 20.09 1.56
N PHE A 595 -9.83 19.13 1.19
CA PHE A 595 -10.98 19.37 0.33
C PHE A 595 -12.16 18.50 0.76
N ALA A 596 -13.36 18.94 0.40
CA ALA A 596 -14.59 18.20 0.64
C ALA A 596 -15.33 17.89 -0.65
N LEU A 597 -15.91 16.68 -0.70
CA LEU A 597 -16.78 16.22 -1.75
C LEU A 597 -18.14 15.87 -1.16
N ARG A 598 -19.22 16.21 -1.85
CA ARG A 598 -20.56 15.68 -1.60
C ARG A 598 -20.74 14.43 -2.44
N LEU A 599 -21.19 13.36 -1.79
CA LEU A 599 -21.46 12.06 -2.43
C LEU A 599 -22.94 11.86 -2.71
N PHE A 600 -23.79 12.43 -1.86
CA PHE A 600 -25.25 12.31 -1.89
C PHE A 600 -25.88 13.41 -1.05
N ASP A 601 -27.06 13.90 -1.42
CA ASP A 601 -27.91 14.68 -0.51
C ASP A 601 -29.40 14.32 -0.62
N GLN A 602 -30.17 14.70 0.39
CA GLN A 602 -31.59 14.33 0.51
C GLN A 602 -32.51 14.94 -0.57
N VAL A 603 -32.07 15.98 -1.29
CA VAL A 603 -32.91 16.72 -2.26
C VAL A 603 -32.56 16.31 -3.69
N SER A 604 -31.27 16.34 -4.03
CA SER A 604 -30.72 16.09 -5.35
C SER A 604 -30.29 14.63 -5.54
N GLY A 605 -30.27 13.84 -4.46
CA GLY A 605 -29.86 12.44 -4.51
C GLY A 605 -28.41 12.27 -4.97
N ASN A 606 -28.16 11.27 -5.82
CA ASN A 606 -26.82 11.06 -6.42
C ASN A 606 -26.40 12.15 -7.40
N ALA A 607 -27.31 13.00 -7.88
CA ALA A 607 -26.96 14.13 -8.76
C ALA A 607 -26.19 15.23 -8.01
N ALA A 608 -26.14 15.15 -6.67
CA ALA A 608 -25.37 16.04 -5.83
C ALA A 608 -23.84 15.78 -5.85
N LEU A 609 -23.40 14.71 -6.53
CA LEU A 609 -22.00 14.29 -6.54
C LEU A 609 -21.08 15.39 -7.08
N GLY A 610 -20.11 15.82 -6.27
CA GLY A 610 -19.11 16.81 -6.70
C GLY A 610 -18.35 17.48 -5.55
N ALA A 611 -17.41 18.35 -5.89
CA ALA A 611 -16.64 19.10 -4.90
C ALA A 611 -17.42 20.26 -4.26
N GLU A 612 -17.24 20.43 -2.95
CA GLU A 612 -17.86 21.51 -2.16
C GLU A 612 -16.89 22.67 -1.93
N TRP A 613 -15.68 22.38 -1.46
CA TRP A 613 -14.63 23.37 -1.16
C TRP A 613 -13.23 22.76 -1.14
N GLU A 614 -12.23 23.61 -1.31
CA GLU A 614 -10.81 23.28 -1.14
C GLU A 614 -10.09 24.38 -0.36
N ILE A 615 -9.26 23.96 0.59
CA ILE A 615 -8.46 24.77 1.49
C ILE A 615 -6.99 24.45 1.25
N SER A 616 -6.16 25.50 1.15
CA SER A 616 -4.71 25.39 1.01
C SER A 616 -4.03 26.32 2.03
N PRO A 617 -2.69 26.27 2.19
CA PRO A 617 -1.98 27.23 3.03
C PRO A 617 -2.16 28.70 2.63
N GLY A 618 -2.57 28.95 1.37
CA GLY A 618 -2.92 30.29 0.88
C GLY A 618 -4.33 30.76 1.26
N THR A 619 -5.19 29.87 1.76
CA THR A 619 -6.52 30.23 2.26
C THR A 619 -6.39 30.99 3.58
N ALA A 620 -7.13 32.07 3.75
CA ALA A 620 -7.05 32.93 4.93
C ALA A 620 -7.24 32.13 6.24
N GLY A 621 -6.28 32.23 7.15
CA GLY A 621 -6.30 31.55 8.45
C GLY A 621 -5.67 30.15 8.47
N TYR A 622 -5.24 29.60 7.33
CA TYR A 622 -4.70 28.24 7.20
C TYR A 622 -3.19 28.18 6.91
N SER A 623 -2.42 29.22 7.27
CA SER A 623 -0.97 29.26 6.98
C SER A 623 -0.17 28.12 7.61
N GLU A 624 -0.66 27.54 8.72
CA GLU A 624 -0.04 26.38 9.38
C GLU A 624 -0.47 25.03 8.78
N LEU A 625 -1.34 25.00 7.78
CA LEU A 625 -1.75 23.77 7.11
C LEU A 625 -0.54 23.15 6.37
N GLY A 626 -0.26 21.90 6.71
CA GLY A 626 0.83 21.10 6.17
C GLY A 626 0.32 19.88 5.41
N HIS A 627 1.17 18.85 5.37
CA HIS A 627 0.88 17.54 4.81
C HIS A 627 -0.08 16.79 5.73
N SER A 628 -1.35 16.73 5.32
CA SER A 628 -2.44 16.16 6.13
C SER A 628 -2.62 14.67 5.81
N TYR A 629 -2.00 13.80 6.62
CA TYR A 629 -2.11 12.34 6.51
C TYR A 629 -3.31 11.78 7.29
N GLY A 630 -3.61 12.37 8.45
CA GLY A 630 -4.66 11.91 9.35
C GLY A 630 -6.07 12.17 8.81
N LYS A 631 -7.02 11.30 9.16
CA LYS A 631 -8.45 11.48 8.84
C LYS A 631 -9.03 12.66 9.63
N PRO A 632 -9.68 13.64 8.98
CA PRO A 632 -10.50 14.64 9.67
C PRO A 632 -11.73 14.01 10.34
N VAL A 633 -12.38 14.73 11.25
CA VAL A 633 -13.56 14.25 11.97
C VAL A 633 -14.76 15.14 11.66
N PHE A 634 -15.84 14.55 11.16
CA PHE A 634 -17.15 15.21 11.11
C PHE A 634 -17.75 15.28 12.51
N ALA A 635 -18.19 16.46 12.91
CA ALA A 635 -18.65 16.75 14.26
C ALA A 635 -19.78 17.78 14.25
N ARG A 636 -20.45 17.88 15.40
CA ARG A 636 -21.44 18.92 15.68
C ARG A 636 -21.00 19.71 16.91
N LEU A 637 -20.99 21.04 16.79
CA LEU A 637 -20.64 21.98 17.85
C LEU A 637 -21.70 23.07 17.94
N ASN A 638 -22.43 23.11 19.05
CA ASN A 638 -23.55 24.02 19.31
C ASN A 638 -24.56 24.06 18.16
N GLY A 639 -24.86 22.89 17.59
CA GLY A 639 -25.79 22.77 16.47
C GLY A 639 -25.19 23.01 15.08
N GLU A 640 -23.99 23.57 14.98
CA GLU A 640 -23.26 23.79 13.71
C GLU A 640 -22.47 22.53 13.33
N TRP A 641 -22.58 22.13 12.06
CA TRP A 641 -21.81 21.01 11.51
C TRP A 641 -20.41 21.45 11.11
N VAL A 642 -19.41 20.79 11.68
CA VAL A 642 -18.00 21.14 11.53
C VAL A 642 -17.15 19.93 11.12
N VAL A 643 -16.02 20.20 10.48
CA VAL A 643 -14.90 19.29 10.35
C VAL A 643 -13.82 19.74 11.34
N ILE A 644 -13.33 18.80 12.14
CA ILE A 644 -12.21 19.02 13.04
C ILE A 644 -10.99 18.29 12.47
N ALA A 645 -9.87 18.99 12.29
CA ALA A 645 -8.66 18.45 11.69
C ALA A 645 -7.40 18.96 12.40
N GLY A 646 -6.38 18.10 12.52
CA GLY A 646 -5.02 18.56 12.79
C GLY A 646 -4.43 19.23 11.56
N ASN A 647 -3.49 20.15 11.74
CA ASN A 647 -2.87 20.87 10.64
C ASN A 647 -1.94 20.01 9.76
N GLY A 648 -1.63 18.78 10.18
CA GLY A 648 -0.64 17.96 9.49
C GLY A 648 0.76 18.55 9.62
N TYR A 649 1.71 18.01 8.85
CA TYR A 649 3.14 18.21 9.13
C TYR A 649 3.81 19.19 8.17
N GLY A 650 4.81 19.91 8.66
CA GLY A 650 5.57 20.86 7.83
C GLY A 650 4.81 22.17 7.54
N GLY A 651 3.91 22.59 8.42
CA GLY A 651 3.29 23.93 8.39
C GLY A 651 4.30 25.08 8.45
N ALA A 652 3.86 26.31 8.19
CA ALA A 652 4.74 27.48 8.03
C ALA A 652 5.71 27.71 9.21
N SER A 653 5.28 27.46 10.45
CA SER A 653 6.13 27.56 11.64
C SER A 653 6.32 26.21 12.37
N GLY A 654 5.74 25.12 11.86
CA GLY A 654 5.77 23.81 12.49
C GLY A 654 4.92 23.72 13.77
N GLN A 655 4.06 24.71 14.05
CA GLN A 655 3.26 24.71 15.27
C GLN A 655 2.07 23.72 15.18
N PRO A 656 1.92 22.77 16.11
CA PRO A 656 0.74 21.90 16.15
C PRO A 656 -0.53 22.72 16.31
N THR A 657 -1.49 22.55 15.41
CA THR A 657 -2.70 23.37 15.37
C THR A 657 -3.92 22.50 15.09
N LEU A 658 -4.99 22.68 15.88
CA LEU A 658 -6.31 22.12 15.61
C LEU A 658 -7.17 23.14 14.85
N TYR A 659 -7.73 22.72 13.73
CA TYR A 659 -8.68 23.48 12.94
C TYR A 659 -10.11 23.00 13.21
N VAL A 660 -11.02 23.95 13.42
CA VAL A 660 -12.47 23.75 13.41
C VAL A 660 -13.02 24.48 12.20
N ILE A 661 -13.58 23.74 11.25
CA ILE A 661 -13.91 24.18 9.89
C ILE A 661 -15.40 23.98 9.67
N ARG A 662 -16.13 24.96 9.14
CA ARG A 662 -17.55 24.76 8.81
C ARG A 662 -17.68 23.79 7.62
N VAL A 663 -18.56 22.80 7.74
CA VAL A 663 -18.72 21.75 6.72
C VAL A 663 -19.25 22.30 5.39
N SER A 664 -20.08 23.34 5.42
CA SER A 664 -20.79 23.83 4.22
C SER A 664 -19.96 24.61 3.22
N ASP A 665 -18.86 25.23 3.66
CA ASP A 665 -18.10 26.19 2.82
C ASP A 665 -16.59 26.20 3.11
N GLY A 666 -16.12 25.45 4.11
CA GLY A 666 -14.71 25.44 4.50
C GLY A 666 -14.28 26.66 5.32
N GLU A 667 -15.20 27.50 5.81
CA GLU A 667 -14.86 28.64 6.64
C GLU A 667 -14.13 28.20 7.92
N LEU A 668 -13.01 28.86 8.23
CA LEU A 668 -12.30 28.65 9.48
C LEU A 668 -13.10 29.22 10.65
N LEU A 669 -13.62 28.35 11.51
CA LEU A 669 -14.27 28.76 12.74
C LEU A 669 -13.21 29.03 13.84
N ARG A 670 -12.33 28.07 14.12
CA ARG A 670 -11.24 28.31 15.07
C ARG A 670 -9.98 27.63 14.62
N SER A 671 -8.87 28.32 14.86
CA SER A 671 -7.54 27.76 14.92
C SER A 671 -7.11 27.76 16.38
N LEU A 672 -6.71 26.59 16.89
CA LEU A 672 -6.22 26.40 18.26
C LEU A 672 -4.79 25.89 18.17
N ALA A 673 -3.83 26.82 18.28
CA ALA A 673 -2.41 26.51 18.26
C ALA A 673 -1.98 25.96 19.63
N ALA A 674 -1.32 24.81 19.63
CA ALA A 674 -0.84 24.12 20.82
C ALA A 674 0.69 24.21 20.91
N GLY A 675 1.19 24.47 22.12
CA GLY A 675 2.62 24.70 22.36
C GLY A 675 3.18 25.96 21.67
N SER A 676 4.49 26.12 21.71
CA SER A 676 5.21 27.18 20.98
C SER A 676 5.53 26.74 19.56
N ALA A 677 5.74 27.70 18.65
CA ALA A 677 6.40 27.43 17.38
C ALA A 677 7.77 26.80 17.65
N ASP A 678 7.99 25.59 17.12
CA ASP A 678 9.23 24.85 17.32
C ASP A 678 10.28 25.40 16.34
N SER A 679 11.53 25.61 16.80
CA SER A 679 12.64 26.06 15.93
C SER A 679 13.04 25.02 14.88
N VAL A 680 12.47 23.82 14.96
CA VAL A 680 12.57 22.74 14.00
C VAL A 680 11.30 22.77 13.13
N THR A 681 11.44 23.26 11.91
CA THR A 681 10.40 23.17 10.88
C THR A 681 10.06 21.70 10.65
N GLY A 682 8.87 21.22 11.01
CA GLY A 682 8.53 19.82 10.72
C GLY A 682 7.64 19.12 11.74
N ASN A 683 7.31 19.77 12.85
CA ASN A 683 6.23 19.30 13.71
C ASN A 683 4.85 19.64 13.11
N GLY A 684 3.79 19.12 13.74
CA GLY A 684 2.41 19.29 13.32
C GLY A 684 1.48 18.31 14.05
N LEU A 685 0.18 18.62 14.06
CA LEU A 685 -0.82 17.84 14.77
C LEU A 685 -1.35 16.69 13.89
N SER A 686 -1.38 15.47 14.43
CA SER A 686 -1.97 14.27 13.82
C SER A 686 -3.50 14.28 13.84
N ALA A 687 -4.15 13.19 13.40
CA ALA A 687 -5.61 13.06 13.41
C ALA A 687 -6.18 13.23 14.84
N PRO A 688 -7.21 14.08 15.03
CA PRO A 688 -7.84 14.25 16.33
C PRO A 688 -8.89 13.16 16.60
N GLN A 689 -9.07 12.80 17.87
CA GLN A 689 -10.18 11.99 18.36
C GLN A 689 -11.10 12.85 19.23
N VAL A 690 -12.39 12.91 18.88
CA VAL A 690 -13.36 13.78 19.56
C VAL A 690 -14.11 13.05 20.67
N VAL A 691 -14.56 13.82 21.66
CA VAL A 691 -15.49 13.40 22.70
C VAL A 691 -16.82 14.09 22.46
N THR A 692 -17.90 13.35 22.45
CA THR A 692 -19.27 13.88 22.35
C THR A 692 -20.07 13.64 23.62
N ASN A 693 -21.03 14.52 23.87
CA ASN A 693 -22.07 14.30 24.88
C ASN A 693 -23.21 13.44 24.32
N TYR A 694 -24.24 13.16 25.14
CA TYR A 694 -25.38 12.32 24.75
C TYR A 694 -26.26 12.91 23.64
N HIS A 695 -26.13 14.21 23.34
CA HIS A 695 -26.79 14.87 22.20
C HIS A 695 -25.98 14.79 20.91
N GLY A 696 -24.75 14.26 20.96
CA GLY A 696 -23.84 14.20 19.82
C GLY A 696 -23.03 15.49 19.62
N GLU A 697 -23.06 16.43 20.57
CA GLU A 697 -22.25 17.65 20.51
C GLU A 697 -20.85 17.37 21.05
N VAL A 698 -19.82 17.84 20.34
CA VAL A 698 -18.42 17.69 20.78
C VAL A 698 -18.14 18.56 22.00
N THR A 699 -17.45 18.00 22.98
CA THR A 699 -17.03 18.70 24.21
C THR A 699 -15.52 18.81 24.36
N ALA A 700 -14.77 17.90 23.73
CA ALA A 700 -13.30 17.93 23.75
C ALA A 700 -12.74 17.17 22.54
N ALA A 701 -11.45 17.38 22.25
CA ALA A 701 -10.69 16.58 21.30
C ALA A 701 -9.28 16.27 21.82
N TYR A 702 -8.71 15.14 21.39
CA TYR A 702 -7.33 14.73 21.71
C TYR A 702 -6.55 14.44 20.43
N ALA A 703 -5.29 14.87 20.37
CA ALA A 703 -4.45 14.59 19.21
C ALA A 703 -2.97 14.54 19.61
N GLY A 704 -2.19 13.68 18.95
CA GLY A 704 -0.74 13.63 19.10
C GLY A 704 0.00 14.56 18.15
N ASP A 705 1.28 14.84 18.41
CA ASP A 705 2.18 15.53 17.47
C ASP A 705 3.47 14.75 17.20
N LEU A 706 4.28 15.21 16.23
CA LEU A 706 5.53 14.54 15.86
C LEU A 706 6.66 14.72 16.88
N GLN A 707 6.44 15.51 17.94
CA GLN A 707 7.36 15.62 19.08
C GLN A 707 6.93 14.70 20.24
N GLY A 708 5.88 13.90 20.06
CA GLY A 708 5.40 12.94 21.05
C GLY A 708 4.50 13.54 22.11
N ARG A 709 3.96 14.74 21.89
CA ARG A 709 3.02 15.36 22.84
C ARG A 709 1.59 14.97 22.49
N VAL A 710 0.82 14.60 23.51
CA VAL A 710 -0.63 14.42 23.40
C VAL A 710 -1.32 15.67 23.93
N TRP A 711 -2.11 16.30 23.08
CA TRP A 711 -2.84 17.52 23.37
C TRP A 711 -4.30 17.22 23.65
N LYS A 712 -4.92 18.02 24.51
CA LYS A 712 -6.36 18.07 24.73
C LYS A 712 -6.86 19.47 24.38
N PHE A 713 -8.00 19.54 23.72
CA PHE A 713 -8.69 20.77 23.36
C PHE A 713 -10.07 20.75 23.99
N ASP A 714 -10.41 21.80 24.74
CA ASP A 714 -11.74 21.98 25.32
C ASP A 714 -12.62 22.70 24.29
N LEU A 715 -13.73 22.06 23.91
CA LEU A 715 -14.61 22.49 22.82
C LEU A 715 -16.07 22.64 23.27
N ALA A 716 -16.33 22.54 24.57
CA ALA A 716 -17.65 22.81 25.14
C ALA A 716 -17.88 24.33 25.27
N GLY A 717 -19.15 24.74 25.28
CA GLY A 717 -19.52 26.16 25.40
C GLY A 717 -19.40 26.91 24.07
N GLU A 718 -19.38 28.23 24.14
CA GLU A 718 -19.37 29.09 22.96
C GLU A 718 -18.02 29.06 22.23
N ARG A 719 -18.00 29.50 20.97
CA ARG A 719 -16.77 29.54 20.15
C ARG A 719 -15.62 30.31 20.80
N SER A 720 -15.90 31.28 21.68
CA SER A 720 -14.90 32.03 22.45
C SER A 720 -14.23 31.20 23.55
N ASP A 721 -14.93 30.20 24.08
CA ASP A 721 -14.49 29.39 25.22
C ASP A 721 -13.53 28.27 24.78
N TRP A 722 -13.51 27.95 23.48
CA TRP A 722 -12.65 26.91 22.94
C TRP A 722 -11.17 27.26 23.09
N ALA A 723 -10.41 26.33 23.68
CA ALA A 723 -9.00 26.53 24.01
C ALA A 723 -8.23 25.20 24.05
N VAL A 724 -6.89 25.30 24.04
CA VAL A 724 -6.03 24.18 24.45
C VAL A 724 -6.21 24.00 25.95
N ALA A 725 -6.48 22.78 26.40
CA ALA A 725 -6.70 22.46 27.80
C ALA A 725 -5.40 22.65 28.61
N PHE A 726 -5.51 22.52 29.94
CA PHE A 726 -4.37 22.54 30.87
C PHE A 726 -3.50 23.80 30.74
N ASP A 727 -4.11 24.96 30.51
CA ASP A 727 -3.43 26.24 30.31
C ASP A 727 -2.36 26.20 29.20
N GLY A 728 -2.58 25.38 28.18
CA GLY A 728 -1.66 25.20 27.05
C GLY A 728 -0.55 24.18 27.27
N ALA A 729 -0.58 23.40 28.36
CA ALA A 729 0.29 22.25 28.56
C ALA A 729 -0.26 20.99 27.86
N PRO A 730 0.60 20.06 27.39
CA PRO A 730 0.13 18.78 26.88
C PRO A 730 -0.46 17.92 28.01
N LEU A 731 -1.35 17.00 27.67
CA LEU A 731 -1.78 15.94 28.58
C LEU A 731 -0.58 15.05 28.97
N PHE A 732 0.22 14.69 27.98
CA PHE A 732 1.33 13.74 28.10
C PHE A 732 2.46 14.03 27.11
N THR A 733 3.69 13.68 27.47
CA THR A 733 4.84 13.65 26.55
C THR A 733 5.42 12.23 26.50
N ALA A 734 5.40 11.62 25.31
CA ALA A 734 5.91 10.29 25.01
C ALA A 734 7.43 10.31 24.87
N GLU A 735 8.08 9.92 25.95
CA GLU A 735 9.53 9.94 26.10
C GLU A 735 9.93 8.82 27.08
N LEU A 736 10.60 7.78 26.57
CA LEU A 736 11.21 6.72 27.40
C LEU A 736 12.70 6.94 27.63
N GLU A 737 13.34 7.71 26.76
CA GLU A 737 14.74 8.12 26.87
C GLU A 737 14.80 9.64 26.95
N ALA A 738 15.55 10.16 27.94
CA ALA A 738 15.56 11.59 28.25
C ALA A 738 15.93 12.45 27.03
N GLY A 739 15.07 13.39 26.65
CA GLY A 739 15.22 14.27 25.50
C GLY A 739 14.94 13.64 24.14
N VAL A 740 14.44 12.41 24.09
CA VAL A 740 14.11 11.68 22.85
C VAL A 740 12.60 11.49 22.74
N GLY A 741 11.93 12.47 22.13
CA GLY A 741 10.49 12.41 21.85
C GLY A 741 10.15 11.30 20.85
N GLN A 742 9.02 10.63 21.08
CA GLN A 742 8.51 9.56 20.22
C GLN A 742 7.36 10.09 19.37
N PRO A 743 7.49 10.21 18.03
CA PRO A 743 6.48 10.85 17.19
C PRO A 743 5.13 10.12 17.26
N ILE A 744 4.02 10.85 17.22
CA ILE A 744 2.67 10.27 17.20
C ILE A 744 2.01 10.62 15.85
N SER A 745 1.90 9.63 14.96
CA SER A 745 1.21 9.80 13.67
C SER A 745 -0.19 9.18 13.62
N ALA A 746 -0.45 8.16 14.46
CA ALA A 746 -1.74 7.49 14.53
C ALA A 746 -2.77 8.27 15.36
N GLN A 747 -4.05 8.14 15.01
CA GLN A 747 -5.15 8.70 15.78
C GLN A 747 -5.25 8.01 17.16
N PRO A 748 -5.36 8.74 18.27
CA PRO A 748 -5.64 8.14 19.59
C PRO A 748 -7.03 7.49 19.65
N VAL A 749 -7.21 6.51 20.53
CA VAL A 749 -8.54 5.98 20.92
C VAL A 749 -8.83 6.29 22.38
N LEU A 750 -10.12 6.44 22.69
CA LEU A 750 -10.59 6.85 24.02
C LEU A 750 -11.45 5.75 24.65
N VAL A 751 -11.25 5.51 25.94
CA VAL A 751 -12.08 4.62 26.76
C VAL A 751 -12.45 5.33 28.05
N GLU A 752 -13.73 5.30 28.44
CA GLU A 752 -14.17 5.83 29.73
C GLU A 752 -13.52 5.03 30.88
N HIS A 753 -12.95 5.73 31.85
CA HIS A 753 -12.32 5.08 32.99
C HIS A 753 -13.37 4.81 34.09
N PRO A 754 -13.38 3.62 34.74
CA PRO A 754 -14.39 3.28 35.77
C PRO A 754 -14.46 4.24 36.96
N GLN A 755 -13.36 4.96 37.23
CA GLN A 755 -13.27 5.96 38.30
C GLN A 755 -13.53 7.40 37.81
N GLY A 756 -14.08 7.56 36.60
CA GLY A 756 -14.31 8.84 35.94
C GLY A 756 -13.11 9.33 35.13
N GLY A 757 -13.36 10.24 34.19
CA GLY A 757 -12.38 10.65 33.20
C GLY A 757 -12.17 9.56 32.13
N ARG A 758 -11.06 9.64 31.38
CA ARG A 758 -10.85 8.78 30.21
C ARG A 758 -9.41 8.29 30.10
N LEU A 759 -9.23 7.07 29.63
CA LEU A 759 -7.96 6.58 29.12
C LEU A 759 -7.80 7.00 27.66
N VAL A 760 -6.74 7.76 27.40
CA VAL A 760 -6.28 8.16 26.07
C VAL A 760 -5.19 7.19 25.65
N ILE A 761 -5.48 6.37 24.64
CA ILE A 761 -4.62 5.27 24.21
C ILE A 761 -4.06 5.58 22.83
N PHE A 762 -2.75 5.47 22.66
CA PHE A 762 -2.06 5.82 21.42
C PHE A 762 -0.76 5.04 21.30
N GLY A 763 -0.33 4.80 20.06
CA GLY A 763 0.97 4.23 19.76
C GLY A 763 1.90 5.27 19.13
N THR A 764 3.21 5.04 19.23
CA THR A 764 4.22 5.95 18.69
C THR A 764 4.96 5.36 17.50
N GLY A 765 5.51 6.26 16.68
CA GLY A 765 6.28 6.03 15.49
C GLY A 765 5.68 6.73 14.27
N LYS A 766 6.42 6.68 13.15
CA LYS A 766 6.01 7.21 11.85
C LYS A 766 6.71 6.46 10.73
N PHE A 767 6.09 6.39 9.55
CA PHE A 767 6.72 5.94 8.29
C PHE A 767 6.46 6.97 7.19
N LEU A 768 6.84 8.22 7.45
CA LEU A 768 6.43 9.38 6.66
C LEU A 768 7.60 10.06 5.94
N GLU A 769 8.84 9.78 6.33
CA GLU A 769 10.06 10.38 5.75
C GLU A 769 11.07 9.29 5.39
N ALA A 770 11.98 9.57 4.45
CA ALA A 770 12.95 8.57 3.97
C ALA A 770 13.83 7.98 5.09
N ALA A 771 14.15 8.79 6.11
CA ALA A 771 14.92 8.35 7.27
C ALA A 771 14.18 7.29 8.12
N ASP A 772 12.85 7.22 8.03
CA ASP A 772 12.05 6.29 8.83
C ASP A 772 12.29 4.84 8.45
N GLN A 773 12.64 4.56 7.19
CA GLN A 773 12.90 3.19 6.69
C GLN A 773 14.11 2.52 7.37
N ARG A 774 15.01 3.32 7.97
CA ARG A 774 16.26 2.82 8.57
C ARG A 774 16.34 3.02 10.07
N SER A 775 15.36 3.70 10.66
CA SER A 775 15.40 4.02 12.09
C SER A 775 15.01 2.81 12.93
N THR A 776 15.85 2.50 13.92
CA THR A 776 15.58 1.50 14.96
C THR A 776 15.21 2.15 16.29
N ALA A 777 14.79 3.42 16.27
CA ALA A 777 14.45 4.16 17.48
C ALA A 777 13.34 3.48 18.27
N LEU A 778 13.47 3.46 19.60
CA LEU A 778 12.49 2.86 20.50
C LEU A 778 11.13 3.56 20.39
N GLN A 779 10.08 2.79 20.13
CA GLN A 779 8.68 3.24 20.20
C GLN A 779 7.92 2.48 21.30
N ALA A 780 6.70 2.94 21.59
CA ALA A 780 5.86 2.34 22.61
C ALA A 780 4.37 2.55 22.32
N VAL A 781 3.55 1.78 23.03
CA VAL A 781 2.11 2.00 23.15
C VAL A 781 1.81 2.50 24.54
N TYR A 782 0.93 3.48 24.65
CA TYR A 782 0.58 4.16 25.90
C TYR A 782 -0.92 4.15 26.10
N ALA A 783 -1.35 4.05 27.36
CA ALA A 783 -2.66 4.47 27.82
C ALA A 783 -2.47 5.45 28.97
N VAL A 784 -3.01 6.65 28.83
CA VAL A 784 -2.84 7.76 29.78
C VAL A 784 -4.20 8.18 30.31
N TRP A 785 -4.35 8.25 31.63
CA TRP A 785 -5.59 8.64 32.27
C TRP A 785 -5.71 10.17 32.39
N ASP A 786 -6.58 10.75 31.57
CA ASP A 786 -7.10 12.09 31.79
C ASP A 786 -8.15 12.05 32.91
N ARG A 787 -7.70 12.29 34.14
CA ARG A 787 -8.53 12.29 35.35
C ARG A 787 -9.46 13.51 35.38
N PRO A 788 -10.66 13.40 35.99
CA PRO A 788 -11.47 14.57 36.31
C PRO A 788 -10.67 15.58 37.14
N GLY A 789 -10.53 16.81 36.64
CA GLY A 789 -9.75 17.86 37.31
C GLY A 789 -8.22 17.69 37.22
N GLY A 790 -7.71 16.83 36.33
CA GLY A 790 -6.28 16.70 36.08
C GLY A 790 -5.66 17.97 35.50
N ALA A 791 -4.36 18.16 35.70
CA ALA A 791 -3.60 19.33 35.25
C ALA A 791 -2.71 19.07 34.02
N GLY A 792 -2.79 17.88 33.42
CA GLY A 792 -1.91 17.46 32.32
C GLY A 792 -0.46 17.20 32.76
N SER A 793 0.49 17.34 31.83
CA SER A 793 1.93 17.14 32.02
C SER A 793 2.32 15.77 32.60
N ILE A 794 1.58 14.72 32.24
CA ILE A 794 1.87 13.34 32.65
C ILE A 794 3.13 12.86 31.90
N THR A 795 3.92 12.01 32.55
CA THR A 795 5.15 11.42 31.98
C THR A 795 5.14 9.90 32.14
N ALA A 796 5.96 9.19 31.35
CA ALA A 796 6.06 7.73 31.45
C ALA A 796 6.47 7.23 32.85
N GLY A 797 7.08 8.09 33.68
CA GLY A 797 7.47 7.78 35.06
C GLY A 797 6.29 7.44 35.99
N THR A 798 5.09 7.97 35.72
CA THR A 798 3.86 7.74 36.52
C THR A 798 2.92 6.69 35.91
N LEU A 799 3.38 6.00 34.86
CA LEU A 799 2.68 4.88 34.24
C LEU A 799 3.23 3.53 34.73
N GLN A 800 2.39 2.50 34.70
CA GLN A 800 2.78 1.11 34.91
C GLN A 800 3.49 0.57 33.66
N PRO A 801 4.76 0.14 33.75
CA PRO A 801 5.41 -0.53 32.63
C PRO A 801 4.83 -1.92 32.40
N GLN A 802 4.66 -2.27 31.14
CA GLN A 802 4.48 -3.63 30.63
C GLN A 802 5.73 -4.04 29.85
N ARG A 803 5.84 -5.33 29.50
CA ARG A 803 7.02 -5.88 28.81
C ARG A 803 6.61 -6.96 27.84
N ILE A 804 7.20 -6.98 26.64
CA ILE A 804 7.22 -8.18 25.81
C ILE A 804 8.10 -9.21 26.54
N THR A 805 7.52 -10.36 26.90
CA THR A 805 8.17 -11.38 27.73
C THR A 805 8.73 -12.55 26.94
N GLY A 806 8.26 -12.76 25.70
CA GLY A 806 8.73 -13.84 24.85
C GLY A 806 8.13 -13.80 23.45
N GLU A 807 8.86 -14.41 22.51
CA GLU A 807 8.40 -14.72 21.16
C GLU A 807 8.74 -16.19 20.87
N SER A 808 7.80 -16.92 20.27
CA SER A 808 7.98 -18.34 19.94
C SER A 808 7.18 -18.71 18.71
N SER A 809 7.41 -19.90 18.14
CA SER A 809 6.62 -20.42 17.03
C SER A 809 5.62 -21.46 17.51
N VAL A 810 4.37 -21.34 17.08
CA VAL A 810 3.30 -22.33 17.26
C VAL A 810 2.80 -22.68 15.85
N GLY A 811 3.05 -23.90 15.39
CA GLY A 811 2.84 -24.25 13.98
C GLY A 811 3.72 -23.41 13.04
N SER A 812 3.12 -22.85 11.99
CA SER A 812 3.75 -21.90 11.05
C SER A 812 3.79 -20.46 11.58
N ARG A 813 3.03 -20.13 12.62
CA ARG A 813 2.87 -18.76 13.11
C ARG A 813 3.85 -18.44 14.23
N ARG A 814 4.38 -17.21 14.25
CA ARG A 814 5.07 -16.68 15.44
C ARG A 814 4.07 -16.00 16.36
N VAL A 815 4.23 -16.24 17.65
CA VAL A 815 3.37 -15.72 18.72
C VAL A 815 4.21 -14.93 19.73
N ARG A 816 3.58 -13.95 20.38
CA ARG A 816 4.23 -13.03 21.32
C ARG A 816 3.46 -12.96 22.62
N THR A 817 4.18 -12.99 23.74
CA THR A 817 3.62 -12.81 25.09
C THR A 817 4.02 -11.46 25.68
N VAL A 818 3.13 -10.89 26.49
CA VAL A 818 3.35 -9.65 27.25
C VAL A 818 3.09 -9.92 28.73
N SER A 819 3.71 -9.14 29.62
CA SER A 819 3.42 -9.17 31.07
C SER A 819 1.94 -8.99 31.38
N GLN A 820 1.52 -9.40 32.58
CA GLN A 820 0.14 -9.26 33.08
C GLN A 820 0.10 -8.38 34.33
N ASP A 821 1.02 -7.42 34.42
CA ASP A 821 1.13 -6.53 35.58
C ASP A 821 -0.12 -5.65 35.66
N ARG A 822 -0.70 -5.51 36.86
CA ARG A 822 -1.90 -4.71 37.07
C ARG A 822 -1.56 -3.26 37.33
N VAL A 823 -2.39 -2.35 36.85
CA VAL A 823 -2.32 -0.92 37.19
C VAL A 823 -2.97 -0.69 38.56
N ASN A 824 -2.21 -0.13 39.51
CA ASN A 824 -2.79 0.43 40.73
C ASN A 824 -3.16 1.91 40.50
N TRP A 825 -4.40 2.17 40.10
CA TRP A 825 -4.95 3.49 39.76
C TRP A 825 -4.83 4.56 40.87
N SER A 826 -4.66 4.12 42.12
CA SER A 826 -4.48 4.98 43.30
C SER A 826 -3.02 5.20 43.70
N GLY A 827 -2.08 4.49 43.05
CA GLY A 827 -0.65 4.52 43.37
C GLY A 827 0.13 5.56 42.56
N THR A 828 1.45 5.61 42.79
CA THR A 828 2.38 6.51 42.09
C THR A 828 2.59 6.16 40.62
N ARG A 829 2.19 4.95 40.20
CA ARG A 829 2.12 4.49 38.81
C ARG A 829 0.69 4.35 38.31
N GLY A 830 -0.21 5.16 38.86
CA GLY A 830 -1.65 5.04 38.65
C GLY A 830 -2.18 5.85 37.47
N ASP A 831 -1.34 6.56 36.72
CA ASP A 831 -1.82 7.43 35.62
C ASP A 831 -2.02 6.67 34.30
N GLY A 832 -1.87 5.35 34.31
CA GLY A 832 -2.07 4.48 33.16
C GLY A 832 -0.95 3.45 33.00
N TRP A 833 -0.68 3.04 31.77
CA TRP A 833 0.30 2.01 31.45
C TRP A 833 1.01 2.28 30.12
N TYR A 834 2.14 1.63 29.90
CA TYR A 834 2.82 1.62 28.60
C TYR A 834 3.51 0.29 28.30
N LEU A 835 3.61 -0.05 27.01
CA LEU A 835 4.37 -1.18 26.50
C LEU A 835 5.50 -0.65 25.59
N PRO A 836 6.78 -0.73 25.99
CA PRO A 836 7.89 -0.48 25.08
C PRO A 836 7.97 -1.61 24.04
N LEU A 837 8.11 -1.24 22.76
CA LEU A 837 8.23 -2.19 21.64
C LEU A 837 9.69 -2.65 21.52
N ILE A 838 10.09 -3.50 22.47
CA ILE A 838 11.42 -4.10 22.58
C ILE A 838 11.26 -5.61 22.50
N ALA A 839 11.87 -6.21 21.49
CA ALA A 839 11.94 -7.66 21.33
C ALA A 839 13.41 -8.12 21.40
N ALA A 840 13.66 -9.27 22.05
CA ALA A 840 15.01 -9.80 22.26
C ALA A 840 15.99 -8.75 22.86
N ASP A 841 15.52 -8.00 23.86
CA ASP A 841 16.28 -6.99 24.61
C ASP A 841 16.87 -5.82 23.80
N ARG A 842 16.35 -5.55 22.58
CA ARG A 842 16.73 -4.38 21.77
C ARG A 842 15.56 -3.79 20.98
N PRO A 843 15.55 -2.47 20.70
CA PRO A 843 14.56 -1.89 19.80
C PRO A 843 14.88 -2.30 18.35
N GLN A 844 13.88 -2.85 17.66
CA GLN A 844 13.98 -3.26 16.25
C GLN A 844 13.42 -2.20 15.28
N GLY A 845 13.07 -1.02 15.79
CA GLY A 845 12.34 -0.01 15.01
C GLY A 845 10.87 -0.33 14.79
N GLU A 846 10.29 -1.19 15.63
CA GLU A 846 8.85 -1.51 15.67
C GLU A 846 8.03 -0.31 16.14
N ARG A 847 6.92 -0.04 15.43
CA ARG A 847 6.12 1.19 15.54
C ARG A 847 4.64 0.89 15.43
N VAL A 848 3.81 1.82 15.91
CA VAL A 848 2.37 1.84 15.65
C VAL A 848 2.06 3.08 14.83
N THR A 849 1.67 2.88 13.57
CA THR A 849 1.35 3.98 12.63
C THR A 849 -0.08 3.94 12.12
N GLY A 850 -0.78 2.81 12.28
CA GLY A 850 -2.18 2.62 11.91
C GLY A 850 -3.14 2.77 13.09
N ASN A 851 -4.44 2.57 12.84
CA ASN A 851 -5.48 2.77 13.84
C ASN A 851 -5.46 1.71 14.96
N LEU A 852 -5.80 2.14 16.17
CA LEU A 852 -6.07 1.25 17.31
C LEU A 852 -7.59 1.00 17.39
N LEU A 853 -8.00 -0.16 17.88
CA LEU A 853 -9.40 -0.58 17.98
C LEU A 853 -9.72 -1.13 19.36
N ILE A 854 -10.87 -0.76 19.90
CA ILE A 854 -11.38 -1.30 21.17
C ILE A 854 -12.53 -2.26 20.88
N ARG A 855 -12.41 -3.51 21.31
CA ARG A 855 -13.45 -4.55 21.15
C ARG A 855 -13.47 -5.53 22.32
N GLY A 856 -14.62 -5.65 22.98
CA GLY A 856 -14.82 -6.61 24.08
C GLY A 856 -13.84 -6.43 25.24
N GLY A 857 -13.53 -5.18 25.62
CA GLY A 857 -12.54 -4.88 26.67
C GLY A 857 -11.07 -5.05 26.25
N ARG A 858 -10.80 -5.30 24.96
CA ARG A 858 -9.45 -5.50 24.41
C ARG A 858 -9.05 -4.35 23.50
N LEU A 859 -7.77 -4.02 23.53
CA LEU A 859 -7.07 -3.15 22.60
C LEU A 859 -6.47 -4.02 21.49
N LEU A 860 -6.89 -3.78 20.25
CA LEU A 860 -6.39 -4.43 19.05
C LEU A 860 -5.66 -3.39 18.20
N PHE A 861 -4.45 -3.73 17.74
CA PHE A 861 -3.66 -2.84 16.89
C PHE A 861 -2.58 -3.62 16.15
N ASN A 862 -2.16 -3.10 15.01
CA ASN A 862 -0.99 -3.61 14.31
C ASN A 862 0.26 -2.82 14.69
N THR A 863 1.39 -3.52 14.79
CA THR A 863 2.72 -2.91 14.80
C THR A 863 3.46 -3.24 13.51
N GLY A 864 4.41 -2.40 13.11
CA GLY A 864 5.23 -2.64 11.91
C GLY A 864 6.69 -2.25 12.12
N PHE A 865 7.61 -3.00 11.51
CA PHE A 865 9.04 -2.75 11.47
C PHE A 865 9.65 -3.27 10.17
N VAL A 866 10.86 -2.80 9.88
CA VAL A 866 11.68 -3.30 8.78
C VAL A 866 12.56 -4.44 9.32
N GLN A 867 12.35 -5.67 8.83
CA GLN A 867 13.14 -6.83 9.21
C GLN A 867 14.54 -6.78 8.62
N ALA A 868 15.53 -7.17 9.42
CA ALA A 868 16.87 -7.47 8.94
C ALA A 868 17.06 -9.00 8.87
N GLY A 869 17.23 -9.57 7.66
CA GLY A 869 17.75 -10.94 7.45
C GLY A 869 16.77 -12.13 7.35
N GLY A 870 15.55 -11.97 6.81
CA GLY A 870 14.60 -13.07 6.51
C GLY A 870 14.67 -13.62 5.06
N ASP A 871 13.75 -14.54 4.68
CA ASP A 871 13.61 -15.06 3.30
C ASP A 871 13.63 -13.90 2.30
N PRO A 872 14.67 -13.79 1.44
CA PRO A 872 14.84 -12.63 0.59
C PRO A 872 13.75 -12.53 -0.50
N CYS A 873 12.95 -13.58 -0.69
CA CYS A 873 11.78 -13.57 -1.56
C CYS A 873 10.52 -12.94 -0.98
N LEU A 874 10.49 -12.69 0.32
CA LEU A 874 9.35 -12.09 1.01
C LEU A 874 9.70 -10.67 1.48
N SER A 875 8.73 -9.75 1.47
CA SER A 875 8.90 -8.32 1.77
C SER A 875 9.62 -8.06 3.10
N GLN A 876 10.57 -7.13 3.11
CA GLN A 876 11.37 -6.75 4.29
C GLN A 876 10.60 -5.95 5.37
N GLY A 877 9.27 -5.81 5.25
CA GLY A 877 8.40 -5.29 6.30
C GLY A 877 7.73 -6.45 7.03
N ALA A 878 7.67 -6.40 8.35
CA ALA A 878 6.89 -7.33 9.14
C ALA A 878 6.21 -6.61 10.29
N GLY A 879 5.34 -7.33 10.99
CA GLY A 879 4.62 -6.76 12.10
C GLY A 879 3.93 -7.77 12.96
N TRP A 880 3.11 -7.25 13.86
CA TRP A 880 2.32 -8.06 14.78
C TRP A 880 0.90 -7.53 14.84
N LEU A 881 -0.08 -8.43 14.79
CA LEU A 881 -1.40 -8.15 15.34
C LEU A 881 -1.32 -8.33 16.84
N MET A 882 -1.57 -7.26 17.59
CA MET A 882 -1.54 -7.25 19.05
C MET A 882 -2.97 -7.26 19.62
N SER A 883 -3.18 -8.01 20.70
CA SER A 883 -4.41 -8.06 21.49
C SER A 883 -4.08 -7.96 22.97
N MET A 884 -4.49 -6.87 23.61
CA MET A 884 -4.11 -6.54 24.98
C MET A 884 -5.34 -6.13 25.81
N ASP A 885 -5.30 -6.31 27.13
CA ASP A 885 -6.31 -5.76 28.03
C ASP A 885 -6.21 -4.23 28.07
N VAL A 886 -7.35 -3.55 27.90
CA VAL A 886 -7.40 -2.08 27.77
C VAL A 886 -6.95 -1.36 29.05
N PHE A 887 -7.24 -1.89 30.22
CA PHE A 887 -7.02 -1.21 31.49
C PHE A 887 -5.64 -1.49 32.08
N SER A 888 -5.08 -2.67 31.85
CA SER A 888 -3.75 -3.03 32.35
C SER A 888 -2.65 -2.86 31.30
N GLY A 889 -2.96 -2.98 30.01
CA GLY A 889 -1.95 -3.18 28.97
C GLY A 889 -1.30 -4.56 29.06
N GLY A 890 -1.90 -5.50 29.79
CA GLY A 890 -1.39 -6.84 29.93
C GLY A 890 -1.92 -7.78 28.85
N MET A 891 -1.30 -8.97 28.76
CA MET A 891 -1.82 -10.06 27.95
C MET A 891 -3.17 -10.58 28.52
N PRO A 892 -4.19 -10.85 27.69
CA PRO A 892 -5.42 -11.48 28.13
C PRO A 892 -5.19 -12.82 28.83
N ALA A 893 -6.02 -13.17 29.81
CA ALA A 893 -5.90 -14.44 30.55
C ALA A 893 -6.42 -15.66 29.77
N VAL A 894 -7.20 -15.42 28.71
CA VAL A 894 -7.76 -16.43 27.81
C VAL A 894 -7.25 -16.18 26.39
N ALA A 895 -7.29 -17.19 25.54
CA ALA A 895 -6.94 -17.04 24.13
C ALA A 895 -7.91 -16.07 23.42
N THR A 896 -7.34 -15.10 22.71
CA THR A 896 -8.09 -14.07 21.96
C THR A 896 -7.67 -13.97 20.51
N LEU A 897 -6.61 -14.70 20.14
CA LEU A 897 -5.98 -14.73 18.84
C LEU A 897 -5.74 -16.20 18.50
N ASP A 898 -6.02 -16.57 17.26
CA ASP A 898 -5.70 -17.88 16.68
C ASP A 898 -4.17 -17.98 16.57
N GLY A 899 -3.56 -18.74 17.46
CA GLY A 899 -2.12 -18.91 17.56
C GLY A 899 -1.59 -20.13 16.86
N ASN A 900 -2.44 -21.12 16.62
CA ASN A 900 -2.07 -22.37 15.95
C ASN A 900 -2.36 -22.34 14.43
N ASP A 901 -2.98 -21.27 13.94
CA ASP A 901 -3.31 -20.98 12.55
C ASP A 901 -4.33 -21.95 11.93
N ASP A 902 -5.26 -22.48 12.74
CA ASP A 902 -6.32 -23.39 12.29
C ASP A 902 -7.60 -22.67 11.82
N GLY A 903 -7.65 -21.34 11.97
CA GLY A 903 -8.74 -20.48 11.56
C GLY A 903 -9.84 -20.29 12.62
N VAL A 904 -9.69 -20.84 13.83
CA VAL A 904 -10.61 -20.66 14.95
C VAL A 904 -9.85 -20.20 16.20
N VAL A 905 -10.57 -19.57 17.14
CA VAL A 905 -10.03 -19.24 18.46
C VAL A 905 -10.75 -20.11 19.48
N ASP A 906 -10.06 -21.10 20.04
CA ASP A 906 -10.64 -22.06 20.97
C ASP A 906 -9.70 -22.49 22.11
N SER A 907 -10.00 -23.61 22.79
CA SER A 907 -9.20 -24.13 23.90
C SER A 907 -7.84 -24.73 23.50
N ALA A 908 -7.61 -24.97 22.21
CA ALA A 908 -6.32 -25.40 21.69
C ALA A 908 -5.33 -24.23 21.60
N ASP A 909 -5.81 -22.99 21.61
CA ASP A 909 -4.98 -21.80 21.64
C ASP A 909 -4.46 -21.48 23.04
N THR A 910 -3.17 -21.15 23.10
CA THR A 910 -2.57 -20.60 24.32
C THR A 910 -2.80 -19.09 24.42
N PRO A 911 -3.08 -18.54 25.61
CA PRO A 911 -3.15 -17.09 25.81
C PRO A 911 -1.87 -16.40 25.37
N GLN A 912 -2.03 -15.40 24.50
CA GLN A 912 -0.95 -14.67 23.85
C GLN A 912 -1.38 -13.23 23.59
N ALA A 913 -0.41 -12.33 23.48
CA ALA A 913 -0.64 -10.90 23.27
C ALA A 913 -0.47 -10.48 21.81
N GLY A 914 0.14 -11.32 20.96
CA GLY A 914 0.24 -11.03 19.54
C GLY A 914 0.60 -12.23 18.67
N VAL A 915 0.28 -12.10 17.38
CA VAL A 915 0.61 -13.05 16.31
C VAL A 915 1.31 -12.33 15.17
N SER A 916 2.28 -12.98 14.51
CA SER A 916 3.03 -12.36 13.42
C SER A 916 2.14 -12.07 12.22
N ILE A 917 2.45 -10.96 11.57
CA ILE A 917 1.99 -10.61 10.24
C ILE A 917 3.23 -10.61 9.35
N ASP A 918 3.31 -11.59 8.47
CA ASP A 918 4.40 -11.82 7.55
C ASP A 918 3.90 -11.45 6.13
N GLY A 919 4.71 -10.73 5.34
CA GLY A 919 4.35 -10.30 3.98
C GLY A 919 4.32 -8.79 3.70
N GLY A 920 4.75 -7.95 4.65
CA GLY A 920 4.84 -6.50 4.46
C GLY A 920 4.60 -5.72 5.76
N LEU A 921 4.72 -4.38 5.69
CA LEU A 921 4.26 -3.54 6.78
C LEU A 921 2.73 -3.67 6.90
N PRO A 922 2.18 -4.00 8.09
CA PRO A 922 0.74 -4.14 8.22
C PRO A 922 0.00 -2.82 7.99
N GLY A 923 -1.09 -2.88 7.23
CA GLY A 923 -2.04 -1.77 7.07
C GLY A 923 -3.01 -1.64 8.26
N ASP A 924 -4.03 -0.81 8.07
CA ASP A 924 -5.14 -0.66 9.02
C ASP A 924 -5.89 -1.99 9.20
N LEU A 925 -6.38 -2.23 10.42
CA LEU A 925 -7.13 -3.43 10.75
C LEU A 925 -8.54 -3.42 10.15
N VAL A 926 -8.88 -4.50 9.43
CA VAL A 926 -10.24 -4.81 8.98
C VAL A 926 -10.74 -6.01 9.79
N ILE A 927 -11.77 -5.81 10.62
CA ILE A 927 -12.35 -6.86 11.46
C ILE A 927 -13.75 -7.18 10.95
N LEU A 928 -14.01 -8.47 10.70
CA LEU A 928 -15.31 -9.00 10.34
C LEU A 928 -15.87 -9.88 11.44
N GLU A 929 -17.11 -9.64 11.84
CA GLU A 929 -17.83 -10.49 12.78
C GLU A 929 -18.40 -11.72 12.06
N GLN A 930 -18.08 -12.92 12.53
CA GLN A 930 -18.78 -14.12 12.07
C GLN A 930 -20.13 -14.22 12.81
N PRO A 931 -21.27 -14.37 12.10
CA PRO A 931 -22.56 -14.56 12.74
C PRO A 931 -22.55 -15.88 13.53
N ARG A 932 -22.89 -15.82 14.82
CA ARG A 932 -23.03 -17.01 15.66
C ARG A 932 -24.13 -17.91 15.11
N ILE A 933 -23.77 -19.11 14.65
CA ILE A 933 -24.73 -20.18 14.42
C ILE A 933 -25.15 -20.67 15.81
N LEU A 934 -26.34 -20.29 16.26
CA LEU A 934 -26.96 -20.96 17.41
C LEU A 934 -27.15 -22.43 17.02
N PRO A 935 -26.72 -23.41 17.85
CA PRO A 935 -27.02 -24.81 17.58
C PRO A 935 -28.52 -24.96 17.38
N ALA A 936 -28.93 -25.56 16.28
CA ALA A 936 -30.31 -25.98 16.11
C ALA A 936 -30.67 -26.85 17.33
N ASP A 937 -31.73 -26.48 18.04
CA ASP A 937 -32.32 -27.31 19.07
C ASP A 937 -32.68 -28.66 18.43
N GLY A 938 -31.79 -29.63 18.62
CA GLY A 938 -31.93 -30.99 18.15
C GLY A 938 -32.95 -31.70 19.01
N SER A 939 -34.23 -31.48 18.70
CA SER A 939 -35.32 -32.31 19.19
C SER A 939 -36.40 -32.56 18.12
N ASP A 940 -35.98 -32.84 16.89
CA ASP A 940 -36.82 -33.64 15.98
C ASP A 940 -36.68 -35.12 16.35
N GLY A 941 -37.40 -35.49 17.41
CA GLY A 941 -37.70 -36.87 17.73
C GLY A 941 -38.61 -37.45 16.67
N SER A 942 -38.06 -38.36 15.88
CA SER A 942 -38.83 -39.29 15.05
C SER A 942 -39.87 -40.02 15.91
N ASP A 943 -41.15 -39.89 15.57
CA ASP A 943 -42.17 -40.80 16.09
C ASP A 943 -42.97 -41.43 14.94
N GLY A 944 -42.72 -42.73 14.78
CA GLY A 944 -43.48 -43.63 13.93
C GLY A 944 -44.73 -44.10 14.66
N SER A 945 -45.80 -44.23 13.89
CA SER A 945 -47.07 -44.90 14.17
C SER A 945 -47.07 -45.98 15.28
N ASP A 946 -47.93 -45.83 16.28
CA ASP A 946 -49.02 -46.79 16.58
C ASP A 946 -50.10 -46.15 17.48
N GLY A 947 -51.35 -46.54 17.28
CA GLY A 947 -52.52 -45.89 17.86
C GLY A 947 -53.01 -46.47 19.19
N SER A 948 -53.76 -45.66 19.96
CA SER A 948 -55.09 -45.99 20.50
C SER A 948 -55.56 -45.02 21.61
N HIS A 949 -56.81 -44.56 21.48
CA HIS A 949 -57.78 -44.22 22.54
C HIS A 949 -57.56 -43.03 23.53
N ASN A 950 -58.26 -41.91 23.22
CA ASN A 950 -59.04 -40.94 24.05
C ASN A 950 -59.29 -41.23 25.57
N PRO A 951 -59.74 -40.25 26.40
CA PRO A 951 -59.30 -38.87 26.67
C PRO A 951 -59.33 -38.49 28.21
N VAL A 952 -59.16 -37.21 28.57
CA VAL A 952 -59.54 -36.49 29.84
C VAL A 952 -58.46 -36.24 30.92
N GLY A 953 -58.27 -34.94 31.30
CA GLY A 953 -58.01 -34.50 32.69
C GLY A 953 -56.90 -33.44 32.90
N GLU A 954 -57.28 -32.18 33.20
CA GLU A 954 -56.43 -31.20 33.93
C GLU A 954 -56.34 -31.56 35.45
N PRO A 955 -55.74 -30.73 36.34
CA PRO A 955 -54.31 -30.48 36.59
C PRO A 955 -53.91 -30.79 38.06
N GLY A 956 -52.62 -30.84 38.41
CA GLY A 956 -52.21 -31.04 39.81
C GLY A 956 -50.73 -30.92 40.11
N ALA A 957 -50.41 -30.11 41.13
CA ALA A 957 -49.10 -29.64 41.54
C ALA A 957 -48.23 -30.65 42.33
N GLY A 958 -46.91 -30.38 42.38
CA GLY A 958 -46.12 -30.54 43.61
C GLY A 958 -44.83 -31.36 43.53
N SER A 959 -43.65 -30.70 43.53
CA SER A 959 -42.54 -30.86 44.51
C SER A 959 -41.18 -30.40 43.96
N PRO A 960 -40.30 -29.75 44.77
CA PRO A 960 -39.05 -29.16 44.30
C PRO A 960 -37.90 -30.19 44.28
N ALA A 961 -37.06 -30.13 43.25
CA ALA A 961 -35.82 -30.90 43.17
C ALA A 961 -34.63 -30.10 43.72
N ALA A 962 -33.70 -30.82 44.35
CA ALA A 962 -32.51 -30.32 45.06
C ALA A 962 -31.52 -29.53 44.17
N PRO A 963 -30.70 -28.61 44.74
CA PRO A 963 -29.74 -27.84 43.96
C PRO A 963 -28.56 -28.70 43.49
N GLN A 964 -28.34 -28.74 42.18
CA GLN A 964 -27.14 -29.31 41.56
C GLN A 964 -25.94 -28.38 41.80
N ARG A 965 -24.77 -29.00 42.04
CA ARG A 965 -23.47 -28.33 42.20
C ARG A 965 -23.00 -27.71 40.87
N CYS A 966 -22.36 -26.55 40.95
CA CYS A 966 -21.68 -25.91 39.82
C CYS A 966 -20.53 -26.81 39.29
N ASP A 967 -20.50 -27.00 37.97
CA ASP A 967 -19.39 -27.62 37.26
C ASP A 967 -18.42 -26.51 36.78
N ALA A 968 -17.12 -26.73 36.93
CA ALA A 968 -16.09 -25.69 36.78
C ALA A 968 -15.72 -25.35 35.31
N ALA A 969 -16.50 -25.83 34.34
CA ALA A 969 -16.21 -25.69 32.91
C ALA A 969 -17.13 -24.68 32.17
N THR A 970 -18.12 -24.09 32.84
CA THR A 970 -19.05 -23.13 32.25
C THR A 970 -19.18 -21.91 33.15
N GLU A 971 -18.78 -20.72 32.69
CA GLU A 971 -18.83 -19.43 33.42
C GLU A 971 -20.26 -18.91 33.71
N PHE A 972 -21.25 -19.76 33.96
CA PHE A 972 -22.61 -19.32 34.32
C PHE A 972 -23.12 -20.04 35.57
N CYS A 973 -23.33 -19.27 36.65
CA CYS A 973 -24.21 -19.70 37.75
C CYS A 973 -25.68 -19.57 37.32
N PRO A 974 -26.56 -20.54 37.62
CA PRO A 974 -27.98 -20.40 37.35
C PRO A 974 -28.62 -19.39 38.31
N CYS A 975 -29.24 -18.34 37.78
CA CYS A 975 -30.02 -17.37 38.56
C CYS A 975 -31.48 -17.85 38.68
N ASP A 976 -32.03 -17.75 39.90
CA ASP A 976 -33.46 -17.97 40.17
C ASP A 976 -34.27 -16.75 39.70
N PRO A 977 -35.24 -16.89 38.78
CA PRO A 977 -35.99 -15.76 38.20
C PRO A 977 -37.03 -15.13 39.15
N ALA A 978 -37.16 -15.61 40.40
CA ALA A 978 -38.15 -15.06 41.36
C ALA A 978 -37.60 -13.97 42.30
N VAL A 979 -36.29 -13.72 42.33
CA VAL A 979 -35.65 -12.72 43.19
C VAL A 979 -34.56 -11.99 42.42
N ASP A 980 -34.73 -10.68 42.19
CA ASP A 980 -33.74 -9.79 41.56
C ASP A 980 -32.50 -9.52 42.47
N GLU A 981 -31.90 -10.56 43.05
CA GLU A 981 -30.62 -10.50 43.76
C GLU A 981 -29.79 -11.77 43.53
N CYS A 982 -28.60 -11.64 42.93
CA CYS A 982 -27.54 -12.64 43.09
C CYS A 982 -26.90 -12.45 44.48
N ALA A 983 -27.43 -13.11 45.50
CA ALA A 983 -26.84 -13.07 46.84
C ALA A 983 -25.56 -13.92 46.92
N CYS A 984 -24.39 -13.28 46.95
CA CYS A 984 -23.17 -13.92 47.46
C CYS A 984 -23.28 -14.05 48.99
N GLN A 985 -23.04 -15.24 49.56
CA GLN A 985 -22.90 -15.34 51.01
C GLN A 985 -21.63 -14.60 51.47
N PRO A 986 -21.65 -13.89 52.61
CA PRO A 986 -20.45 -13.21 53.12
C PRO A 986 -19.40 -14.24 53.57
N GLY A 987 -18.30 -14.39 52.82
CA GLY A 987 -17.17 -15.22 53.25
C GLY A 987 -16.22 -15.79 52.19
N GLU A 988 -16.50 -15.70 50.88
CA GLU A 988 -15.61 -16.28 49.85
C GLU A 988 -14.74 -15.24 49.11
N PRO A 989 -13.48 -15.56 48.74
CA PRO A 989 -12.50 -14.56 48.29
C PRO A 989 -12.57 -14.15 46.81
N ASP A 990 -13.38 -14.78 45.96
CA ASP A 990 -13.27 -14.65 44.49
C ASP A 990 -14.62 -14.50 43.75
N CYS A 991 -15.37 -13.41 43.99
CA CYS A 991 -16.50 -13.07 43.13
C CYS A 991 -16.42 -11.61 42.66
N ARG A 992 -16.10 -11.39 41.37
CA ARG A 992 -16.01 -10.06 40.73
C ARG A 992 -17.35 -9.68 40.10
N THR A 993 -17.75 -8.42 40.28
CA THR A 993 -18.87 -7.79 39.56
C THR A 993 -18.50 -7.61 38.09
N ILE A 994 -19.25 -8.26 37.17
CA ILE A 994 -19.12 -8.07 35.72
C ILE A 994 -20.11 -6.99 35.29
N TYR A 995 -19.60 -5.89 34.71
CA TYR A 995 -20.42 -4.91 34.00
C TYR A 995 -20.48 -5.29 32.52
N CYS A 996 -21.63 -5.79 32.06
CA CYS A 996 -21.93 -5.88 30.64
C CYS A 996 -22.36 -4.50 30.15
N GLY A 997 -21.52 -3.86 29.35
CA GLY A 997 -21.95 -2.77 28.48
C GLY A 997 -22.46 -3.35 27.15
N GLN A 998 -23.52 -2.72 26.62
CA GLN A 998 -23.80 -2.43 25.19
C GLN A 998 -25.22 -2.77 24.70
N GLU A 999 -25.72 -1.83 23.90
CA GLU A 999 -26.51 -1.97 22.67
C GLU A 999 -28.00 -2.39 22.67
N TYR A 1000 -28.81 -1.56 22.00
CA TYR A 1000 -30.21 -1.80 21.66
C TYR A 1000 -30.35 -1.94 20.14
N ASN A 1001 -31.07 -2.96 19.67
CA ASN A 1001 -31.55 -3.07 18.29
C ASN A 1001 -33.07 -2.84 18.25
N LEU A 1002 -33.52 -1.93 17.38
CA LEU A 1002 -34.92 -1.55 17.19
C LEU A 1002 -35.40 -1.99 15.79
N ALA A 1003 -36.46 -2.78 15.74
CA ALA A 1003 -37.23 -3.04 14.52
C ALA A 1003 -38.64 -2.44 14.69
N VAL A 1004 -39.07 -1.63 13.73
CA VAL A 1004 -40.36 -0.90 13.75
C VAL A 1004 -41.31 -1.51 12.73
N THR A 1005 -42.56 -1.78 13.11
CA THR A 1005 -43.67 -1.90 12.16
C THR A 1005 -44.89 -1.09 12.63
N THR A 1006 -45.83 -0.85 11.72
CA THR A 1006 -46.69 0.34 11.62
C THR A 1006 -47.79 0.50 12.67
N THR A 1007 -47.88 -0.33 13.72
CA THR A 1007 -48.93 -0.14 14.77
C THR A 1007 -48.56 -0.52 16.22
N SER A 1008 -47.34 -0.99 16.53
CA SER A 1008 -46.86 -1.17 17.93
C SER A 1008 -45.32 -1.23 18.00
N VAL A 1009 -44.76 -0.90 19.17
CA VAL A 1009 -43.34 -1.09 19.50
C VAL A 1009 -43.27 -2.18 20.58
N ASP A 1010 -42.86 -3.39 20.20
CA ASP A 1010 -42.61 -4.49 21.13
C ASP A 1010 -41.10 -4.62 21.39
N LEU A 1011 -40.72 -4.68 22.67
CA LEU A 1011 -39.34 -4.84 23.13
C LEU A 1011 -39.12 -6.31 23.50
N VAL A 1012 -38.45 -7.08 22.65
CA VAL A 1012 -38.16 -8.50 22.92
C VAL A 1012 -36.80 -8.59 23.62
N VAL A 1013 -36.82 -8.77 24.94
CA VAL A 1013 -35.75 -9.43 25.70
C VAL A 1013 -36.19 -10.87 25.87
N GLY A 1014 -35.28 -11.85 25.80
CA GLY A 1014 -35.60 -13.28 25.83
C GLY A 1014 -36.81 -13.67 26.69
N SER A 1015 -37.74 -14.43 26.10
CA SER A 1015 -38.94 -15.08 26.66
C SER A 1015 -39.59 -14.48 27.93
N GLY A 1016 -39.76 -13.17 28.05
CA GLY A 1016 -40.48 -12.56 29.18
C GLY A 1016 -40.83 -11.08 28.99
N ASN A 1017 -42.09 -10.72 29.27
CA ASN A 1017 -42.63 -9.34 29.18
C ASN A 1017 -42.41 -8.58 30.51
N CYS A 1018 -41.70 -7.44 30.50
CA CYS A 1018 -41.58 -6.54 31.66
C CYS A 1018 -42.42 -5.25 31.52
N ARG A 1019 -43.24 -4.93 32.53
CA ARG A 1019 -43.90 -3.62 32.74
C ARG A 1019 -43.22 -2.89 33.91
N PHE A 1020 -42.79 -1.64 33.73
CA PHE A 1020 -42.13 -0.87 34.80
C PHE A 1020 -43.11 -0.21 35.79
N ASN A 1021 -42.75 -0.23 37.08
CA ASN A 1021 -43.45 0.47 38.17
C ASN A 1021 -42.73 1.78 38.55
N ARG A 1022 -43.53 2.72 39.05
CA ARG A 1022 -43.33 4.17 39.11
C ARG A 1022 -42.55 4.62 40.36
N VAL A 1023 -41.31 4.15 40.58
CA VAL A 1023 -40.49 4.61 41.74
C VAL A 1023 -39.01 4.90 41.43
N MET A 1024 -38.45 4.52 40.27
CA MET A 1024 -37.05 4.84 39.90
C MET A 1024 -36.84 6.15 39.09
N TRP A 1025 -37.82 7.06 39.09
CA TRP A 1025 -37.79 8.28 38.27
C TRP A 1025 -37.38 9.57 39.03
N ARG A 1026 -36.72 9.46 40.19
CA ARG A 1026 -36.38 10.63 41.05
C ARG A 1026 -34.91 10.81 41.45
N GLN A 1027 -33.97 10.12 40.79
CA GLN A 1027 -32.52 10.38 40.95
C GLN A 1027 -31.77 10.60 39.62
N LEU A 1028 -32.50 10.82 38.52
CA LEU A 1028 -31.95 11.16 37.20
C LEU A 1028 -32.58 12.42 36.59
N MET A 1029 -33.01 13.34 37.46
CA MET A 1029 -32.87 14.79 37.28
C MET A 1029 -32.03 15.31 38.44
#